data_AF-A0A954SGF6-F1
#
_entry.id   AF-A0A954SGF6-F1
#
_cell.length_a   1.000
_cell.length_b   1.000
_cell.length_c   1.000
_cell.angle_alpha   90.00
_cell.angle_beta   90.00
_cell.angle_gamma   90.00
#
_symmetry.space_group_name_H-M   'P 1'
#
loop_
_entity.id
_entity.type
_entity.pdbx_description
1 polymer ?
#
loop_
_entity_poly.entity_id
_entity_poly.type
_entity_poly.pdbx_seq_one_letter_code
_entity_poly.pdbx_strand_id
1 'polypeptide(L)'
;MMIPSFSTQVQRCLHVGVVLLSLWPVSQTTADDAADFFETNVRPVLVERCVSCHGPDKQEGELRLDSRQQVFHGNETVGALVKPGHPDESRLLQVILYSEDDVQMPPKAKLEQPQIDAIRHWIQAGAVWPEHGDFGKANAFDPNAWRQHWAFQPVTDPAPPQLAGDAKHHPIDAFVRSKLQQLSISPSPRAEGRVLVRRLAVALTGLPPAREDLEAAAALEGDPLLQWLTGYADRLLSSPQFGERWARYWLDISRYADTKGYVFQEDREYKDAWQYREWVINAYNSDMPYDEFLSRQIAGDRFPDSSDPKQLAAMGFLTLGRRFLNNVHDIIDDRIDVLCRGTQALTVGCSRCHDHKYDPIPMADYYSLYGIFNSSDEPKNEPSTLRLVDLEKPREPVIFLRGNPASRGDRITRHFLTALSPPGEPEAFTDGSGRLELARKITSKDNPLTARVAVNRIWLRLFGNGLVDSPSDFGVRTAPPSHPELLDHLSSYFMQHNWSRKQLIRYMVLSETWLQSSAPREDVFEQDPENRLLCRMPRRRLDFEAFRDSVLAASGDLDLTSIGGTSVDITAEPYTGRRTVYARIDRQNLPGVFRTFDFASPDSHSPKRFETTVPQQALFQMNHPFMMQRAESIAGRTLSTSGDSPEAVVRGLYSGILQREPDADELAASLSFLEASRSMAPPDVEGLGWQYGWGELSADKTAVAGFQRFPVFAQDRWSGGEKLPDAKLGWCMLNRDGGHTGHGLKFCAIRRWIADRDSTITITSSLHHGTDQGDGVHGHIICRGQSLGSVHAHHAERPLSVAAIPVSAGESVDFVAESGANESHDSFRWKISIRQEVDGQVIRQWISDKDFSGGAARTRLKPVQQLAQTLFLTNEFMFVD
;
A
#
# COMPACT_ATOMS: atom_id res chain seq x y z
N MET A 1 12.98 -21.20 57.50
CA MET A 1 13.07 -22.44 58.31
C MET A 1 12.84 -23.62 57.37
N MET A 2 13.67 -24.66 57.52
CA MET A 2 14.03 -25.73 56.58
C MET A 2 12.92 -26.72 56.14
N ILE A 3 12.86 -27.07 54.82
CA ILE A 3 13.07 -28.41 54.15
C ILE A 3 11.81 -29.34 54.12
N PRO A 4 11.55 -30.30 53.15
CA PRO A 4 12.26 -30.80 51.92
C PRO A 4 11.41 -30.74 50.59
N SER A 5 11.92 -30.73 49.34
CA SER A 5 12.77 -31.62 48.48
C SER A 5 12.00 -32.53 47.51
N PHE A 6 12.33 -32.45 46.20
CA PHE A 6 12.72 -33.49 45.19
C PHE A 6 12.61 -32.83 43.79
N SER A 7 13.45 -33.02 42.75
CA SER A 7 14.52 -33.95 42.39
C SER A 7 15.27 -33.43 41.14
N THR A 8 16.60 -33.63 41.06
CA THR A 8 17.49 -33.88 39.87
C THR A 8 17.44 -32.94 38.64
N GLN A 9 18.53 -32.47 38.00
CA GLN A 9 19.97 -32.81 38.00
C GLN A 9 20.70 -31.72 37.18
N VAL A 10 21.65 -30.98 37.78
CA VAL A 10 22.67 -30.16 37.06
C VAL A 10 23.96 -30.15 37.91
N GLN A 11 25.11 -30.16 37.22
CA GLN A 11 26.43 -29.57 37.55
C GLN A 11 27.57 -30.42 38.19
N ARG A 12 28.71 -30.48 37.48
CA ARG A 12 30.06 -29.85 37.79
C ARG A 12 31.14 -30.48 36.89
N CYS A 13 32.19 -29.81 36.39
CA CYS A 13 33.05 -28.71 36.87
C CYS A 13 33.46 -27.76 35.70
N LEU A 14 33.42 -26.42 35.78
CA LEU A 14 34.22 -25.42 36.52
C LEU A 14 35.67 -25.23 36.00
N HIS A 15 35.98 -24.09 35.35
CA HIS A 15 36.94 -23.07 35.84
C HIS A 15 37.13 -21.83 34.91
N VAL A 16 37.07 -20.65 35.57
CA VAL A 16 37.68 -19.32 35.26
C VAL A 16 37.07 -18.37 34.21
N GLY A 17 36.70 -17.16 34.67
CA GLY A 17 37.14 -15.90 34.04
C GLY A 17 36.07 -14.98 33.43
N VAL A 18 35.80 -13.87 34.09
CA VAL A 18 34.93 -12.74 33.70
C VAL A 18 35.40 -12.04 32.41
N VAL A 19 34.53 -11.89 31.40
CA VAL A 19 34.15 -10.66 30.64
C VAL A 19 33.01 -11.06 29.67
N LEU A 20 31.75 -10.71 29.96
CA LEU A 20 30.66 -10.81 28.99
C LEU A 20 30.45 -9.41 28.37
N LEU A 21 31.14 -9.19 27.25
CA LEU A 21 30.76 -8.18 26.27
C LEU A 21 29.45 -8.63 25.61
N SER A 22 28.49 -7.71 25.57
CA SER A 22 27.25 -7.79 24.81
C SER A 22 27.52 -8.10 23.34
N LEU A 23 27.25 -9.32 22.90
CA LEU A 23 27.19 -9.68 21.49
C LEU A 23 25.79 -9.32 20.95
N TRP A 24 25.70 -8.16 20.31
CA TRP A 24 24.65 -7.92 19.31
C TRP A 24 24.85 -8.87 18.12
N PRO A 25 23.78 -9.38 17.49
CA PRO A 25 23.93 -10.10 16.25
C PRO A 25 24.48 -9.13 15.20
N VAL A 26 25.64 -9.44 14.65
CA VAL A 26 26.16 -8.76 13.46
C VAL A 26 25.23 -9.18 12.32
N SER A 27 24.45 -8.24 11.77
CA SER A 27 23.75 -8.44 10.50
C SER A 27 24.77 -8.91 9.46
N GLN A 28 24.59 -10.11 8.94
CA GLN A 28 25.25 -10.50 7.70
C GLN A 28 24.56 -9.71 6.57
N THR A 29 25.32 -8.83 5.91
CA THR A 29 24.91 -8.16 4.68
C THR A 29 24.56 -9.23 3.65
N THR A 30 23.35 -9.19 3.08
CA THR A 30 22.98 -10.13 2.02
C THR A 30 23.77 -9.81 0.74
N ALA A 31 23.92 -10.79 -0.17
CA ALA A 31 24.61 -10.57 -1.44
C ALA A 31 23.94 -9.46 -2.28
N ASP A 32 22.61 -9.33 -2.18
CA ASP A 32 21.83 -8.29 -2.86
C ASP A 32 22.08 -6.90 -2.25
N ASP A 33 22.13 -6.77 -0.92
CA ASP A 33 22.46 -5.50 -0.25
C ASP A 33 23.89 -5.02 -0.60
N ALA A 34 24.83 -5.95 -0.76
CA ALA A 34 26.21 -5.65 -1.12
C ALA A 34 26.35 -5.24 -2.60
N ALA A 35 25.58 -5.85 -3.50
CA ALA A 35 25.48 -5.47 -4.90
C ALA A 35 24.87 -4.07 -5.06
N ASP A 36 23.77 -3.79 -4.37
CA ASP A 36 23.12 -2.48 -4.36
C ASP A 36 24.04 -1.39 -3.80
N PHE A 37 24.80 -1.69 -2.74
CA PHE A 37 25.79 -0.76 -2.19
C PHE A 37 26.87 -0.41 -3.22
N PHE A 38 27.38 -1.40 -3.95
CA PHE A 38 28.36 -1.16 -5.01
C PHE A 38 27.78 -0.26 -6.12
N GLU A 39 26.58 -0.56 -6.61
CA GLU A 39 25.91 0.21 -7.67
C GLU A 39 25.63 1.66 -7.29
N THR A 40 25.24 1.89 -6.03
CA THR A 40 24.80 3.21 -5.56
C THR A 40 25.92 4.07 -4.98
N ASN A 41 26.96 3.47 -4.37
CA ASN A 41 27.98 4.22 -3.61
C ASN A 41 29.40 4.10 -4.18
N VAL A 42 29.73 3.02 -4.90
CA VAL A 42 31.12 2.76 -5.37
C VAL A 42 31.24 3.00 -6.87
N ARG A 43 30.33 2.42 -7.65
CA ARG A 43 30.30 2.53 -9.11
C ARG A 43 30.29 3.98 -9.59
N PRO A 44 29.48 4.91 -9.02
CA PRO A 44 29.50 6.31 -9.45
C PRO A 44 30.86 6.96 -9.24
N VAL A 45 31.56 6.65 -8.14
CA VAL A 45 32.89 7.20 -7.85
C VAL A 45 33.92 6.72 -8.87
N LEU A 46 33.93 5.42 -9.19
CA LEU A 46 34.83 4.87 -10.20
C LEU A 46 34.58 5.51 -11.57
N VAL A 47 33.32 5.60 -12.00
CA VAL A 47 32.96 6.19 -13.29
C VAL A 47 33.34 7.67 -13.38
N GLU A 48 32.98 8.47 -12.37
CA GLU A 48 33.17 9.92 -12.41
C GLU A 48 34.61 10.35 -12.19
N ARG A 49 35.37 9.62 -11.37
CA ARG A 49 36.69 10.07 -10.90
C ARG A 49 37.86 9.24 -11.42
N CYS A 50 37.63 8.03 -11.91
CA CYS A 50 38.70 7.09 -12.26
C CYS A 50 38.70 6.69 -13.74
N VAL A 51 37.54 6.36 -14.31
CA VAL A 51 37.44 5.74 -15.66
C VAL A 51 37.97 6.63 -16.78
N SER A 52 37.91 7.96 -16.66
CA SER A 52 38.45 8.86 -17.70
C SER A 52 39.95 8.72 -17.95
N CYS A 53 40.73 8.22 -16.98
CA CYS A 53 42.17 8.00 -17.09
C CYS A 53 42.60 6.53 -16.95
N HIS A 54 41.74 5.69 -16.35
CA HIS A 54 41.96 4.26 -16.14
C HIS A 54 40.76 3.44 -16.69
N GLY A 55 40.37 3.73 -17.93
CA GLY A 55 39.25 3.11 -18.64
C GLY A 55 39.69 2.54 -20.00
N PRO A 56 38.74 2.14 -20.88
CA PRO A 56 39.09 1.51 -22.15
C PRO A 56 39.87 2.44 -23.09
N ASP A 57 39.54 3.74 -23.09
CA ASP A 57 40.09 4.73 -24.00
C ASP A 57 41.43 5.31 -23.53
N LYS A 58 41.69 5.27 -22.23
CA LYS A 58 42.92 5.77 -21.60
C LYS A 58 43.28 4.89 -20.42
N GLN A 59 44.50 4.35 -20.43
CA GLN A 59 45.01 3.40 -19.44
C GLN A 59 46.31 3.93 -18.83
N GLU A 60 46.21 5.04 -18.11
CA GLU A 60 47.37 5.60 -17.40
C GLU A 60 47.89 4.56 -16.40
N GLY A 61 49.22 4.36 -16.42
CA GLY A 61 49.86 3.31 -15.63
C GLY A 61 49.46 1.89 -16.03
N GLU A 62 48.94 1.67 -17.24
CA GLU A 62 48.43 0.38 -17.73
C GLU A 62 47.27 -0.19 -16.90
N LEU A 63 46.49 0.68 -16.24
CA LEU A 63 45.41 0.28 -15.34
C LEU A 63 44.01 0.45 -15.95
N ARG A 64 43.12 -0.44 -15.53
CA ARG A 64 41.69 -0.46 -15.86
C ARG A 64 40.87 -0.62 -14.58
N LEU A 65 40.14 0.43 -14.21
CA LEU A 65 39.23 0.46 -13.06
C LEU A 65 37.76 0.23 -13.45
N ASP A 66 37.56 -0.11 -14.72
CA ASP A 66 36.28 -0.37 -15.34
C ASP A 66 35.94 -1.85 -15.55
N SER A 67 36.93 -2.73 -15.37
CA SER A 67 36.74 -4.17 -15.49
C SER A 67 37.01 -4.83 -14.16
N ARG A 68 36.06 -5.65 -13.72
CA ARG A 68 36.16 -6.54 -12.56
C ARG A 68 37.42 -7.38 -12.63
N GLN A 69 37.71 -7.94 -13.80
CA GLN A 69 38.90 -8.78 -14.01
C GLN A 69 40.17 -7.98 -13.71
N GLN A 70 40.28 -6.77 -14.25
CA GLN A 70 41.46 -5.92 -14.09
C GLN A 70 41.60 -5.37 -12.66
N VAL A 71 40.50 -5.05 -11.99
CA VAL A 71 40.51 -4.57 -10.60
C VAL A 71 40.99 -5.66 -9.63
N PHE A 72 40.52 -6.91 -9.80
CA PHE A 72 40.80 -7.99 -8.86
C PHE A 72 42.01 -8.86 -9.21
N HIS A 73 42.40 -8.92 -10.48
CA HIS A 73 43.50 -9.78 -10.94
C HIS A 73 44.62 -8.98 -11.62
N GLY A 74 44.36 -7.73 -12.03
CA GLY A 74 45.33 -6.90 -12.72
C GLY A 74 45.72 -7.43 -14.10
N ASN A 75 46.87 -6.93 -14.56
CA ASN A 75 47.61 -7.46 -15.71
C ASN A 75 49.05 -7.83 -15.27
N GLU A 76 49.87 -8.27 -16.23
CA GLU A 76 51.25 -8.70 -15.96
C GLU A 76 52.13 -7.60 -15.35
N THR A 77 51.78 -6.31 -15.56
CA THR A 77 52.57 -5.16 -15.11
C THR A 77 52.14 -4.64 -13.73
N VAL A 78 50.84 -4.61 -13.40
CA VAL A 78 50.33 -3.83 -12.25
C VAL A 78 49.66 -4.66 -11.15
N GLY A 79 49.37 -5.94 -11.38
CA GLY A 79 48.77 -6.83 -10.37
C GLY A 79 47.41 -6.35 -9.83
N ALA A 80 46.87 -7.07 -8.83
CA ALA A 80 45.55 -6.79 -8.28
C ALA A 80 45.50 -5.42 -7.57
N LEU A 81 44.53 -4.58 -7.94
CA LEU A 81 44.34 -3.25 -7.34
C LEU A 81 43.53 -3.29 -6.05
N VAL A 82 42.61 -4.25 -5.94
CA VAL A 82 41.75 -4.44 -4.78
C VAL A 82 41.91 -5.88 -4.28
N LYS A 83 42.14 -6.01 -2.98
CA LYS A 83 42.12 -7.28 -2.25
C LYS A 83 40.83 -7.34 -1.41
N PRO A 84 39.84 -8.15 -1.80
CA PRO A 84 38.60 -8.33 -1.05
C PRO A 84 38.85 -8.61 0.44
N GLY A 85 38.19 -7.87 1.33
CA GLY A 85 38.33 -8.01 2.78
C GLY A 85 39.56 -7.34 3.40
N HIS A 86 40.49 -6.82 2.59
CA HIS A 86 41.77 -6.27 3.04
C HIS A 86 42.01 -4.83 2.52
N PRO A 87 41.34 -3.82 3.11
CA PRO A 87 41.48 -2.41 2.70
C PRO A 87 42.92 -1.91 2.69
N ASP A 88 43.69 -2.19 3.75
CA ASP A 88 45.06 -1.66 3.92
C ASP A 88 46.06 -2.26 2.92
N GLU A 89 45.76 -3.45 2.38
CA GLU A 89 46.56 -4.11 1.35
C GLU A 89 46.11 -3.80 -0.08
N SER A 90 45.02 -3.04 -0.24
CA SER A 90 44.46 -2.70 -1.55
C SER A 90 45.12 -1.45 -2.11
N ARG A 91 45.86 -1.60 -3.22
CA ARG A 91 46.59 -0.53 -3.89
C ARG A 91 45.69 0.68 -4.21
N LEU A 92 44.46 0.42 -4.65
CA LEU A 92 43.47 1.46 -4.93
C LEU A 92 43.24 2.37 -3.71
N LEU A 93 43.12 1.80 -2.51
CA LEU A 93 42.86 2.58 -1.30
C LEU A 93 44.09 3.39 -0.87
N GLN A 94 45.30 2.83 -1.01
CA GLN A 94 46.56 3.50 -0.69
C GLN A 94 46.76 4.77 -1.53
N VAL A 95 46.49 4.71 -2.83
CA VAL A 95 46.70 5.85 -3.74
C VAL A 95 45.63 6.92 -3.62
N ILE A 96 44.38 6.58 -3.24
CA ILE A 96 43.31 7.57 -3.00
C ILE A 96 43.38 8.21 -1.61
N LEU A 97 44.00 7.52 -0.65
CA LEU A 97 44.32 8.09 0.66
C LEU A 97 45.53 9.01 0.63
N TYR A 98 46.30 9.00 -0.46
CA TYR A 98 47.57 9.70 -0.62
C TYR A 98 48.57 9.22 0.44
N SER A 99 48.57 7.92 0.71
CA SER A 99 49.39 7.30 1.76
C SER A 99 50.83 7.07 1.32
N GLU A 100 51.10 7.15 0.01
CA GLU A 100 52.45 7.04 -0.55
C GLU A 100 52.93 8.37 -1.13
N ASP A 101 54.22 8.65 -0.95
CA ASP A 101 54.83 9.93 -1.33
C ASP A 101 54.97 10.11 -2.86
N ASP A 102 54.90 9.02 -3.65
CA ASP A 102 55.23 9.04 -5.09
C ASP A 102 54.02 8.91 -6.03
N VAL A 103 52.86 8.41 -5.57
CA VAL A 103 51.67 8.18 -6.42
C VAL A 103 50.38 8.55 -5.70
N GLN A 104 49.76 9.65 -6.15
CA GLN A 104 48.52 10.18 -5.61
C GLN A 104 47.44 10.24 -6.69
N MET A 105 46.27 9.66 -6.43
CA MET A 105 45.17 9.57 -7.40
C MET A 105 43.84 9.96 -6.75
N PRO A 106 42.96 10.76 -7.38
CA PRO A 106 43.14 11.42 -8.68
C PRO A 106 44.13 12.61 -8.60
N PRO A 107 45.00 12.82 -9.61
CA PRO A 107 46.12 13.77 -9.52
C PRO A 107 45.67 15.24 -9.46
N LYS A 108 44.45 15.54 -9.92
CA LYS A 108 43.90 16.90 -9.92
C LYS A 108 43.30 17.31 -8.58
N ALA A 109 42.69 16.37 -7.86
CA ALA A 109 42.02 16.63 -6.59
C ALA A 109 41.74 15.32 -5.86
N LYS A 110 42.03 15.30 -4.56
CA LYS A 110 41.71 14.17 -3.67
C LYS A 110 40.20 13.96 -3.61
N LEU A 111 39.78 12.69 -3.53
CA LEU A 111 38.38 12.33 -3.35
C LEU A 111 37.83 12.90 -2.04
N GLU A 112 36.52 13.16 -2.00
CA GLU A 112 35.86 13.58 -0.77
C GLU A 112 35.79 12.42 0.23
N GLN A 113 35.79 12.74 1.52
CA GLN A 113 35.81 11.72 2.59
C GLN A 113 34.71 10.66 2.45
N PRO A 114 33.43 11.01 2.13
CA PRO A 114 32.39 9.99 1.94
C PRO A 114 32.67 9.03 0.78
N GLN A 115 33.33 9.48 -0.28
CA GLN A 115 33.68 8.64 -1.43
C GLN A 115 34.80 7.66 -1.07
N ILE A 116 35.80 8.12 -0.31
CA ILE A 116 36.87 7.26 0.21
C ILE A 116 36.29 6.23 1.19
N ASP A 117 35.37 6.66 2.06
CA ASP A 117 34.73 5.78 3.04
C ASP A 117 33.86 4.73 2.36
N ALA A 118 33.14 5.07 1.29
CA ALA A 118 32.38 4.12 0.48
C ALA A 118 33.27 3.05 -0.17
N ILE A 119 34.39 3.46 -0.79
CA ILE A 119 35.36 2.52 -1.37
C ILE A 119 35.98 1.65 -0.28
N ARG A 120 36.38 2.23 0.87
CA ARG A 120 36.93 1.47 2.00
C ARG A 120 35.93 0.44 2.52
N HIS A 121 34.67 0.85 2.74
CA HIS A 121 33.62 -0.03 3.25
C HIS A 121 33.36 -1.18 2.28
N TRP A 122 33.27 -0.89 0.99
CA TRP A 122 33.09 -1.90 -0.04
C TRP A 122 34.22 -2.94 -0.06
N ILE A 123 35.49 -2.49 0.00
CA ILE A 123 36.63 -3.42 0.06
C ILE A 123 36.55 -4.28 1.32
N GLN A 124 36.25 -3.65 2.47
CA GLN A 124 36.13 -4.35 3.76
C GLN A 124 34.99 -5.39 3.75
N ALA A 125 33.89 -5.10 3.05
CA ALA A 125 32.74 -5.97 2.89
C ALA A 125 32.95 -7.10 1.84
N GLY A 126 34.19 -7.36 1.42
CA GLY A 126 34.51 -8.43 0.46
C GLY A 126 34.46 -7.99 -1.00
N ALA A 127 34.39 -6.68 -1.26
CA ALA A 127 34.47 -6.08 -2.60
C ALA A 127 33.50 -6.71 -3.61
N VAL A 128 32.25 -6.93 -3.21
CA VAL A 128 31.22 -7.53 -4.09
C VAL A 128 31.06 -6.68 -5.35
N TRP A 129 31.22 -7.32 -6.51
CA TRP A 129 31.11 -6.70 -7.83
C TRP A 129 30.16 -7.58 -8.68
N PRO A 130 28.96 -7.08 -9.07
CA PRO A 130 27.96 -7.87 -9.78
C PRO A 130 28.45 -8.50 -11.09
N GLU A 131 27.99 -9.71 -11.44
CA GLU A 131 28.52 -10.51 -12.57
C GLU A 131 28.37 -9.85 -13.95
N HIS A 132 27.41 -8.93 -14.11
CA HIS A 132 27.24 -8.11 -15.33
C HIS A 132 27.98 -6.76 -15.27
N GLY A 133 28.92 -6.61 -14.34
CA GLY A 133 29.38 -5.32 -13.86
C GLY A 133 30.64 -4.74 -14.49
N ASP A 134 31.29 -5.40 -15.46
CA ASP A 134 32.29 -4.69 -16.28
C ASP A 134 31.59 -3.48 -16.90
N PHE A 135 32.20 -2.29 -16.87
CA PHE A 135 31.75 -1.20 -17.74
C PHE A 135 32.07 -1.69 -19.15
N GLY A 136 31.16 -2.51 -19.70
CA GLY A 136 31.31 -3.13 -20.99
C GLY A 136 31.74 -2.06 -21.96
N LYS A 137 32.55 -2.43 -22.97
CA LYS A 137 32.89 -1.53 -24.07
C LYS A 137 31.65 -0.69 -24.34
N ALA A 138 31.73 0.60 -24.06
CA ALA A 138 30.88 1.52 -24.76
C ALA A 138 31.25 1.22 -26.21
N ASN A 139 30.44 0.39 -26.87
CA ASN A 139 30.30 0.48 -28.31
C ASN A 139 30.25 1.97 -28.53
N ALA A 140 31.23 2.51 -29.26
CA ALA A 140 31.38 3.94 -29.53
C ALA A 140 29.98 4.51 -29.58
N PHE A 141 29.61 5.38 -28.62
CA PHE A 141 28.23 5.83 -28.42
C PHE A 141 27.68 6.17 -29.80
N ASP A 142 26.87 5.28 -30.36
CA ASP A 142 26.22 5.57 -31.60
C ASP A 142 25.06 6.45 -31.14
N PRO A 143 25.10 7.77 -31.41
CA PRO A 143 24.00 8.67 -31.06
C PRO A 143 22.68 8.25 -31.72
N ASN A 144 22.71 7.23 -32.58
CA ASN A 144 21.59 6.64 -33.26
C ASN A 144 21.26 5.21 -32.78
N ALA A 145 21.99 4.60 -31.84
CA ALA A 145 21.73 3.23 -31.37
C ALA A 145 20.33 3.04 -30.78
N TRP A 146 19.78 4.09 -30.15
CA TRP A 146 18.40 4.10 -29.67
C TRP A 146 17.38 3.86 -30.79
N ARG A 147 17.72 4.19 -32.05
CA ARG A 147 16.88 3.91 -33.23
C ARG A 147 16.83 2.43 -33.61
N GLN A 148 17.55 1.55 -32.92
CA GLN A 148 17.42 0.10 -33.07
C GLN A 148 16.72 -0.53 -31.86
N HIS A 149 16.51 0.25 -30.79
CA HIS A 149 15.85 -0.24 -29.59
C HIS A 149 14.36 -0.48 -29.86
N TRP A 150 13.83 -1.61 -29.37
CA TRP A 150 12.49 -2.11 -29.66
C TRP A 150 11.39 -1.08 -29.40
N ALA A 151 11.53 -0.27 -28.35
CA ALA A 151 10.53 0.71 -27.95
C ALA A 151 10.34 1.84 -28.98
N PHE A 152 11.38 2.16 -29.75
CA PHE A 152 11.37 3.21 -30.77
C PHE A 152 11.16 2.66 -32.18
N GLN A 153 11.01 1.34 -32.34
CA GLN A 153 10.61 0.74 -33.62
C GLN A 153 9.10 0.85 -33.81
N PRO A 154 8.60 1.07 -35.05
CA PRO A 154 7.18 0.94 -35.35
C PRO A 154 6.59 -0.37 -34.82
N VAL A 155 5.33 -0.35 -34.40
CA VAL A 155 4.61 -1.57 -34.00
C VAL A 155 4.41 -2.46 -35.22
N THR A 156 4.81 -3.72 -35.11
CA THR A 156 4.62 -4.74 -36.16
C THR A 156 3.38 -5.59 -35.90
N ASP A 157 2.92 -6.34 -36.91
CA ASP A 157 1.82 -7.31 -36.80
C ASP A 157 2.36 -8.74 -37.05
N PRO A 158 3.13 -9.30 -36.10
CA PRO A 158 3.76 -10.61 -36.30
C PRO A 158 2.71 -11.72 -36.39
N ALA A 159 2.84 -12.59 -37.39
CA ALA A 159 1.96 -13.74 -37.51
C ALA A 159 2.17 -14.72 -36.34
N PRO A 160 1.10 -15.31 -35.76
CA PRO A 160 1.25 -16.27 -34.67
C PRO A 160 2.09 -17.49 -35.10
N PRO A 161 3.01 -17.98 -34.26
CA PRO A 161 3.84 -19.13 -34.59
C PRO A 161 3.00 -20.38 -34.91
N GLN A 162 3.41 -21.15 -35.93
CA GLN A 162 2.79 -22.43 -36.23
C GLN A 162 3.33 -23.50 -35.26
N LEU A 163 2.47 -24.01 -34.39
CA LEU A 163 2.80 -25.10 -33.47
C LEU A 163 2.47 -26.46 -34.11
N ALA A 164 3.18 -27.52 -33.71
CA ALA A 164 2.89 -28.87 -34.17
C ALA A 164 1.55 -29.41 -33.61
N GLY A 165 0.68 -29.90 -34.51
CA GLY A 165 -0.67 -30.40 -34.21
C GLY A 165 -1.76 -29.53 -34.84
N ASP A 166 -2.76 -30.16 -35.49
CA ASP A 166 -3.77 -29.54 -36.38
C ASP A 166 -4.75 -28.52 -35.74
N ALA A 167 -4.58 -28.14 -34.47
CA ALA A 167 -5.47 -27.21 -33.79
C ALA A 167 -5.05 -25.74 -34.03
N LYS A 168 -5.98 -24.92 -34.53
CA LYS A 168 -5.80 -23.46 -34.52
C LYS A 168 -5.80 -22.97 -33.06
N HIS A 169 -4.62 -22.71 -32.51
CA HIS A 169 -4.46 -22.14 -31.18
C HIS A 169 -4.85 -20.65 -31.16
N HIS A 170 -5.28 -20.17 -30.00
CA HIS A 170 -5.40 -18.74 -29.76
C HIS A 170 -4.01 -18.09 -29.97
N PRO A 171 -3.89 -16.93 -30.64
CA PRO A 171 -2.57 -16.35 -30.94
C PRO A 171 -1.67 -16.11 -29.72
N ILE A 172 -2.24 -15.68 -28.59
CA ILE A 172 -1.48 -15.55 -27.32
C ILE A 172 -0.82 -16.88 -26.95
N ASP A 173 -1.58 -17.99 -27.03
CA ASP A 173 -1.07 -19.31 -26.69
C ASP A 173 0.00 -19.78 -27.68
N ALA A 174 -0.11 -19.39 -28.96
CA ALA A 174 0.90 -19.69 -29.96
C ALA A 174 2.26 -19.05 -29.63
N PHE A 175 2.28 -17.76 -29.27
CA PHE A 175 3.51 -17.06 -28.87
C PHE A 175 4.11 -17.62 -27.57
N VAL A 176 3.28 -17.85 -26.55
CA VAL A 176 3.75 -18.36 -25.25
C VAL A 176 4.27 -19.79 -25.40
N ARG A 177 3.52 -20.68 -26.05
CA ARG A 177 3.95 -22.09 -26.24
C ARG A 177 5.19 -22.21 -27.12
N SER A 178 5.35 -21.37 -28.14
CA SER A 178 6.57 -21.33 -28.94
C SER A 178 7.80 -21.10 -28.06
N LYS A 179 7.70 -20.16 -27.10
CA LYS A 179 8.77 -19.88 -26.14
C LYS A 179 9.00 -21.03 -25.16
N LEU A 180 7.93 -21.61 -24.63
CA LEU A 180 8.01 -22.76 -23.71
C LEU A 180 8.65 -23.99 -24.39
N GLN A 181 8.30 -24.27 -25.65
CA GLN A 181 8.84 -25.40 -26.43
C GLN A 181 10.35 -25.27 -26.69
N GLN A 182 10.86 -24.05 -26.92
CA GLN A 182 12.30 -23.80 -27.06
C GLN A 182 13.10 -24.23 -25.81
N LEU A 183 12.44 -24.21 -24.64
CA LEU A 183 13.03 -24.56 -23.35
C LEU A 183 12.54 -25.92 -22.84
N SER A 184 11.82 -26.70 -23.66
CA SER A 184 11.25 -28.00 -23.28
C SER A 184 10.33 -27.94 -22.04
N ILE A 185 9.67 -26.79 -21.82
CA ILE A 185 8.72 -26.60 -20.72
C ILE A 185 7.30 -26.85 -21.24
N SER A 186 6.49 -27.57 -20.46
CA SER A 186 5.06 -27.74 -20.73
C SER A 186 4.21 -26.74 -19.93
N PRO A 187 3.16 -26.16 -20.53
CA PRO A 187 2.21 -25.32 -19.81
C PRO A 187 1.47 -26.12 -18.75
N SER A 188 1.03 -25.45 -17.68
CA SER A 188 0.18 -26.04 -16.67
C SER A 188 -1.20 -26.41 -17.23
N PRO A 189 -1.88 -27.41 -16.64
CA PRO A 189 -3.24 -27.73 -17.03
C PRO A 189 -4.17 -26.53 -16.78
N ARG A 190 -5.31 -26.52 -17.46
CA ARG A 190 -6.38 -25.56 -17.22
C ARG A 190 -6.84 -25.64 -15.75
N ALA A 191 -7.15 -24.51 -15.14
CA ALA A 191 -7.74 -24.45 -13.80
C ALA A 191 -9.19 -24.98 -13.82
N GLU A 192 -9.68 -25.38 -12.64
CA GLU A 192 -11.07 -25.82 -12.47
C GLU A 192 -12.07 -24.69 -12.75
N GLY A 193 -13.28 -25.03 -13.19
CA GLY A 193 -14.33 -24.06 -13.54
C GLY A 193 -14.62 -23.07 -12.41
N ARG A 194 -14.67 -23.54 -11.15
CA ARG A 194 -14.92 -22.69 -9.97
C ARG A 194 -13.83 -21.61 -9.78
N VAL A 195 -12.56 -21.99 -9.97
CA VAL A 195 -11.41 -21.08 -9.91
C VAL A 195 -11.47 -20.05 -11.04
N LEU A 196 -11.76 -20.50 -12.27
CA LEU A 196 -11.85 -19.62 -13.44
C LEU A 196 -12.96 -18.57 -13.31
N VAL A 197 -14.13 -18.95 -12.78
CA VAL A 197 -15.23 -18.02 -12.52
C VAL A 197 -14.86 -16.97 -11.47
N ARG A 198 -14.28 -17.41 -10.34
CA ARG A 198 -13.80 -16.49 -9.29
C ARG A 198 -12.74 -15.54 -9.85
N ARG A 199 -11.79 -16.06 -10.62
CA ARG A 199 -10.73 -15.28 -11.27
C ARG A 199 -11.29 -14.24 -12.23
N LEU A 200 -12.25 -14.62 -13.10
CA LEU A 200 -12.89 -13.68 -14.04
C LEU A 200 -13.66 -12.59 -13.30
N ALA A 201 -14.46 -12.94 -12.29
CA ALA A 201 -15.24 -11.99 -11.51
C ALA A 201 -14.32 -10.96 -10.84
N VAL A 202 -13.32 -11.41 -10.08
CA VAL A 202 -12.42 -10.50 -9.37
C VAL A 202 -11.56 -9.68 -10.34
N ALA A 203 -11.05 -10.29 -11.42
CA ALA A 203 -10.23 -9.58 -12.40
C ALA A 203 -11.03 -8.48 -13.13
N LEU A 204 -12.29 -8.74 -13.48
CA LEU A 204 -13.08 -7.83 -14.30
C LEU A 204 -13.89 -6.82 -13.48
N THR A 205 -14.39 -7.18 -12.29
CA THR A 205 -15.27 -6.30 -11.48
C THR A 205 -14.71 -5.99 -10.08
N GLY A 206 -13.71 -6.73 -9.63
CA GLY A 206 -13.18 -6.64 -8.26
C GLY A 206 -14.11 -7.24 -7.20
N LEU A 207 -15.15 -7.97 -7.63
CA LEU A 207 -16.15 -8.55 -6.74
C LEU A 207 -16.13 -10.09 -6.81
N PRO A 208 -16.54 -10.78 -5.74
CA PRO A 208 -16.76 -12.21 -5.81
C PRO A 208 -17.91 -12.54 -6.77
N PRO A 209 -17.90 -13.71 -7.43
CA PRO A 209 -18.97 -14.15 -8.33
C PRO A 209 -20.26 -14.48 -7.56
N ALA A 210 -21.38 -14.58 -8.27
CA ALA A 210 -22.60 -15.15 -7.72
C ALA A 210 -22.43 -16.66 -7.47
N ARG A 211 -23.17 -17.22 -6.51
CA ARG A 211 -23.07 -18.66 -6.17
C ARG A 211 -23.52 -19.53 -7.33
N GLU A 212 -24.57 -19.11 -8.02
CA GLU A 212 -25.16 -19.82 -9.15
C GLU A 212 -24.17 -19.94 -10.32
N ASP A 213 -23.31 -18.92 -10.50
CA ASP A 213 -22.26 -18.92 -11.52
C ASP A 213 -21.14 -19.92 -11.19
N LEU A 214 -20.77 -20.04 -9.91
CA LEU A 214 -19.78 -21.01 -9.45
C LEU A 214 -20.29 -22.45 -9.63
N GLU A 215 -21.55 -22.70 -9.24
CA GLU A 215 -22.19 -24.01 -9.37
C GLU A 215 -22.37 -24.42 -10.84
N ALA A 216 -22.79 -23.48 -11.70
CA ALA A 216 -22.93 -23.73 -13.13
C ALA A 216 -21.60 -24.10 -13.78
N ALA A 217 -20.51 -23.37 -13.48
CA ALA A 217 -19.20 -23.65 -14.06
C ALA A 217 -18.55 -24.91 -13.51
N ALA A 218 -18.79 -25.27 -12.24
CA ALA A 218 -18.26 -26.50 -11.64
C ALA A 218 -18.80 -27.77 -12.31
N ALA A 219 -19.96 -27.70 -12.98
CA ALA A 219 -20.57 -28.81 -13.70
C ALA A 219 -20.12 -28.94 -15.17
N LEU A 220 -19.23 -28.07 -15.65
CA LEU A 220 -18.80 -28.01 -17.05
C LEU A 220 -17.30 -28.30 -17.20
N GLU A 221 -16.93 -28.94 -18.31
CA GLU A 221 -15.54 -29.19 -18.70
C GLU A 221 -15.34 -28.92 -20.20
N GLY A 222 -14.09 -28.93 -20.67
CA GLY A 222 -13.76 -28.85 -22.10
C GLY A 222 -14.32 -27.62 -22.83
N ASP A 223 -14.92 -27.85 -24.00
CA ASP A 223 -15.51 -26.79 -24.84
C ASP A 223 -16.78 -26.17 -24.24
N PRO A 224 -17.72 -26.93 -23.63
CA PRO A 224 -18.86 -26.34 -22.92
C PRO A 224 -18.46 -25.32 -21.85
N LEU A 225 -17.42 -25.63 -21.07
CA LEU A 225 -16.90 -24.69 -20.08
C LEU A 225 -16.35 -23.42 -20.75
N LEU A 226 -15.58 -23.55 -21.84
CA LEU A 226 -15.02 -22.39 -22.55
C LEU A 226 -16.11 -21.50 -23.15
N GLN A 227 -17.17 -22.09 -23.71
CA GLN A 227 -18.32 -21.35 -24.22
C GLN A 227 -19.05 -20.60 -23.10
N TRP A 228 -19.22 -21.23 -21.94
CA TRP A 228 -19.83 -20.60 -20.78
C TRP A 228 -18.98 -19.44 -20.24
N LEU A 229 -17.66 -19.65 -20.09
CA LEU A 229 -16.71 -18.62 -19.65
C LEU A 229 -16.68 -17.41 -20.60
N THR A 230 -16.82 -17.65 -21.90
CA THR A 230 -16.93 -16.59 -22.91
C THR A 230 -18.16 -15.72 -22.65
N GLY A 231 -19.34 -16.32 -22.49
CA GLY A 231 -20.56 -15.59 -22.17
C GLY A 231 -20.49 -14.90 -20.79
N TYR A 232 -19.83 -15.52 -19.82
CA TYR A 232 -19.61 -14.95 -18.50
C TYR A 232 -18.72 -13.69 -18.54
N ALA A 233 -17.59 -13.77 -19.26
CA ALA A 233 -16.71 -12.62 -19.48
C ALA A 233 -17.46 -11.47 -20.16
N ASP A 234 -18.27 -11.76 -21.19
CA ASP A 234 -19.08 -10.75 -21.89
C ASP A 234 -20.08 -10.05 -20.96
N ARG A 235 -20.72 -10.80 -20.06
CA ARG A 235 -21.61 -10.24 -19.03
C ARG A 235 -20.87 -9.34 -18.05
N LEU A 236 -19.70 -9.76 -17.57
CA LEU A 236 -18.89 -8.98 -16.62
C LEU A 236 -18.36 -7.70 -17.28
N LEU A 237 -17.83 -7.78 -18.50
CA LEU A 237 -17.36 -6.64 -19.29
C LEU A 237 -18.48 -5.62 -19.55
N SER A 238 -19.73 -6.06 -19.64
CA SER A 238 -20.90 -5.21 -19.85
C SER A 238 -21.45 -4.60 -18.55
N SER A 239 -21.01 -5.08 -17.37
CA SER A 239 -21.47 -4.59 -16.07
C SER A 239 -20.91 -3.21 -15.73
N PRO A 240 -21.63 -2.36 -14.96
CA PRO A 240 -21.08 -1.09 -14.51
C PRO A 240 -19.88 -1.24 -13.55
N GLN A 241 -19.81 -2.39 -12.85
CA GLN A 241 -18.71 -2.71 -11.94
C GLN A 241 -17.38 -2.91 -12.67
N PHE A 242 -17.39 -3.22 -13.97
CA PHE A 242 -16.19 -3.25 -14.79
C PHE A 242 -15.49 -1.89 -14.82
N GLY A 243 -16.22 -0.81 -15.11
CA GLY A 243 -15.68 0.54 -15.12
C GLY A 243 -15.17 0.96 -13.75
N GLU A 244 -15.90 0.65 -12.67
CA GLU A 244 -15.46 0.91 -11.29
C GLU A 244 -14.13 0.21 -10.97
N ARG A 245 -13.95 -1.04 -11.41
CA ARG A 245 -12.72 -1.80 -11.22
C ARG A 245 -11.55 -1.24 -12.01
N TRP A 246 -11.74 -1.08 -13.32
CA TRP A 246 -10.65 -0.73 -14.24
C TRP A 246 -10.27 0.75 -14.19
N ALA A 247 -11.20 1.64 -13.85
CA ALA A 247 -10.90 3.04 -13.61
C ALA A 247 -9.89 3.23 -12.47
N ARG A 248 -9.96 2.40 -11.42
CA ARG A 248 -9.04 2.51 -10.27
C ARG A 248 -7.58 2.44 -10.69
N TYR A 249 -7.24 1.56 -11.62
CA TYR A 249 -5.88 1.43 -12.12
C TYR A 249 -5.41 2.67 -12.90
N TRP A 250 -6.32 3.33 -13.62
CA TRP A 250 -6.01 4.61 -14.28
C TRP A 250 -5.87 5.75 -13.29
N LEU A 251 -6.70 5.77 -12.24
CA LEU A 251 -6.68 6.81 -11.21
C LEU A 251 -5.39 6.80 -10.39
N ASP A 252 -4.76 5.63 -10.24
CA ASP A 252 -3.41 5.50 -9.66
C ASP A 252 -2.35 6.16 -10.55
N ILE A 253 -2.45 5.96 -11.87
CA ILE A 253 -1.55 6.57 -12.87
C ILE A 253 -1.74 8.08 -12.90
N SER A 254 -2.98 8.56 -12.83
CA SER A 254 -3.32 9.97 -12.90
C SER A 254 -3.10 10.72 -11.59
N ARG A 255 -2.58 10.07 -10.54
CA ARG A 255 -2.38 10.61 -9.18
C ARG A 255 -3.64 11.26 -8.60
N TYR A 256 -4.78 10.58 -8.74
CA TYR A 256 -6.08 11.07 -8.28
C TYR A 256 -6.09 11.31 -6.77
N ALA A 257 -6.58 12.49 -6.37
CA ALA A 257 -6.93 12.81 -5.00
C ALA A 257 -8.09 13.80 -4.97
N ASP A 258 -8.87 13.78 -3.89
CA ASP A 258 -9.91 14.78 -3.64
C ASP A 258 -9.32 16.10 -3.09
N THR A 259 -8.00 16.15 -2.80
CA THR A 259 -7.31 17.32 -2.24
C THR A 259 -6.06 17.72 -3.03
N LYS A 260 -5.77 19.03 -3.04
CA LYS A 260 -4.64 19.69 -3.74
C LYS A 260 -3.27 19.45 -3.10
N GLY A 261 -3.27 18.99 -1.85
CA GLY A 261 -2.09 18.98 -0.98
C GLY A 261 -1.93 20.30 -0.22
N TYR A 262 -0.68 20.64 0.13
CA TYR A 262 -0.37 21.89 0.84
C TYR A 262 -0.51 23.09 -0.11
N VAL A 263 -1.44 23.99 0.20
CA VAL A 263 -1.70 25.25 -0.52
C VAL A 263 -1.75 26.41 0.47
N PHE A 264 -1.41 27.62 0.00
CA PHE A 264 -1.42 28.83 0.82
C PHE A 264 -2.65 29.68 0.46
N GLN A 265 -3.48 30.04 1.46
CA GLN A 265 -4.65 30.92 1.30
C GLN A 265 -5.73 30.44 0.31
N GLU A 266 -5.71 29.16 -0.08
CA GLU A 266 -6.71 28.52 -0.93
C GLU A 266 -7.40 27.36 -0.22
N ASP A 267 -8.60 27.01 -0.70
CA ASP A 267 -9.24 25.76 -0.32
C ASP A 267 -8.39 24.56 -0.76
N ARG A 268 -8.18 23.62 0.17
CA ARG A 268 -7.42 22.38 -0.03
C ARG A 268 -8.21 21.35 -0.83
N GLU A 269 -9.53 21.44 -0.88
CA GLU A 269 -10.36 20.51 -1.63
C GLU A 269 -10.41 20.82 -3.12
N TYR A 270 -10.38 19.77 -3.94
CA TYR A 270 -10.85 19.84 -5.31
C TYR A 270 -12.35 19.54 -5.33
N LYS A 271 -13.16 20.61 -5.31
CA LYS A 271 -14.63 20.51 -5.22
C LYS A 271 -15.24 19.49 -6.20
N ASP A 272 -14.72 19.44 -7.42
CA ASP A 272 -15.24 18.58 -8.50
C ASP A 272 -14.35 17.39 -8.84
N ALA A 273 -13.34 17.03 -8.02
CA ALA A 273 -12.43 15.92 -8.32
C ALA A 273 -13.18 14.62 -8.65
N TRP A 274 -14.22 14.31 -7.88
CA TRP A 274 -15.05 13.13 -8.09
C TRP A 274 -15.63 13.05 -9.51
N GLN A 275 -15.89 14.18 -10.20
CA GLN A 275 -16.40 14.18 -11.57
C GLN A 275 -15.39 13.59 -12.57
N TYR A 276 -14.08 13.75 -12.35
CA TYR A 276 -13.07 13.07 -13.17
C TYR A 276 -13.06 11.57 -12.89
N ARG A 277 -13.19 11.13 -11.63
CA ARG A 277 -13.37 9.70 -11.33
C ARG A 277 -14.57 9.12 -12.07
N GLU A 278 -15.72 9.81 -12.03
CA GLU A 278 -16.92 9.40 -12.76
C GLU A 278 -16.69 9.38 -14.27
N TRP A 279 -16.01 10.38 -14.83
CA TRP A 279 -15.70 10.41 -16.25
C TRP A 279 -14.84 9.23 -16.67
N VAL A 280 -13.81 8.88 -15.88
CA VAL A 280 -12.97 7.70 -16.15
C VAL A 280 -13.80 6.42 -16.06
N ILE A 281 -14.60 6.23 -15.00
CA ILE A 281 -15.50 5.05 -14.84
C ILE A 281 -16.41 4.91 -16.06
N ASN A 282 -17.05 6.00 -16.48
CA ASN A 282 -17.95 6.02 -17.61
C ASN A 282 -17.23 5.73 -18.93
N ALA A 283 -16.02 6.26 -19.14
CA ALA A 283 -15.23 5.99 -20.33
C ALA A 283 -14.81 4.51 -20.45
N TYR A 284 -14.54 3.82 -19.33
CA TYR A 284 -14.33 2.37 -19.33
C TYR A 284 -15.64 1.61 -19.60
N ASN A 285 -16.75 2.03 -18.98
CA ASN A 285 -18.04 1.36 -19.14
C ASN A 285 -18.62 1.50 -20.55
N SER A 286 -18.47 2.65 -21.20
CA SER A 286 -18.86 2.86 -22.60
C SER A 286 -17.88 2.27 -23.60
N ASP A 287 -16.76 1.71 -23.13
CA ASP A 287 -15.64 1.24 -23.95
C ASP A 287 -15.16 2.32 -24.94
N MET A 288 -15.05 3.57 -24.45
CA MET A 288 -14.50 4.67 -25.21
C MET A 288 -13.14 4.25 -25.80
N PRO A 289 -12.91 4.45 -27.11
CA PRO A 289 -11.63 4.17 -27.75
C PRO A 289 -10.48 4.81 -26.97
N TYR A 290 -9.41 4.07 -26.72
CA TYR A 290 -8.34 4.54 -25.84
C TYR A 290 -7.61 5.78 -26.39
N ASP A 291 -7.49 5.91 -27.70
CA ASP A 291 -7.01 7.11 -28.39
C ASP A 291 -7.91 8.33 -28.12
N GLU A 292 -9.23 8.19 -28.21
CA GLU A 292 -10.17 9.26 -27.84
C GLU A 292 -10.08 9.59 -26.34
N PHE A 293 -10.00 8.56 -25.49
CA PHE A 293 -9.84 8.69 -24.04
C PHE A 293 -8.59 9.49 -23.65
N LEU A 294 -7.44 9.25 -24.28
CA LEU A 294 -6.24 10.06 -24.05
C LEU A 294 -6.41 11.47 -24.61
N SER A 295 -6.96 11.60 -25.82
CA SER A 295 -7.08 12.90 -26.48
C SER A 295 -7.98 13.87 -25.70
N ARG A 296 -9.08 13.38 -25.13
CA ARG A 296 -9.99 14.18 -24.27
C ARG A 296 -9.34 14.59 -22.96
N GLN A 297 -8.47 13.76 -22.38
CA GLN A 297 -7.74 14.12 -21.16
C GLN A 297 -6.67 15.20 -21.40
N ILE A 298 -6.14 15.30 -22.61
CA ILE A 298 -5.12 16.28 -22.99
C ILE A 298 -5.74 17.60 -23.50
N ALA A 299 -6.78 17.49 -24.32
CA ALA A 299 -7.36 18.60 -25.09
C ALA A 299 -8.90 18.56 -25.15
N GLY A 300 -9.57 18.07 -24.10
CA GLY A 300 -11.03 17.89 -24.08
C GLY A 300 -11.85 19.16 -24.32
N ASP A 301 -11.29 20.34 -24.03
CA ASP A 301 -11.90 21.64 -24.35
C ASP A 301 -11.95 21.97 -25.85
N ARG A 302 -11.26 21.18 -26.67
CA ARG A 302 -11.18 21.34 -28.13
C ARG A 302 -12.11 20.39 -28.90
N PHE A 303 -12.90 19.58 -28.19
CA PHE A 303 -13.87 18.65 -28.78
C PHE A 303 -15.23 19.32 -29.00
N PRO A 304 -16.04 18.90 -29.99
CA PRO A 304 -17.33 19.55 -30.30
C PRO A 304 -18.34 19.58 -29.14
N ASP A 305 -18.24 18.62 -28.22
CA ASP A 305 -19.08 18.46 -27.04
C ASP A 305 -18.49 19.14 -25.78
N SER A 306 -17.47 19.98 -25.93
CA SER A 306 -16.81 20.70 -24.82
C SER A 306 -17.71 21.69 -24.08
N SER A 307 -18.92 21.93 -24.56
CA SER A 307 -19.95 22.71 -23.86
C SER A 307 -20.57 21.94 -22.69
N ASP A 308 -20.47 20.60 -22.66
CA ASP A 308 -20.89 19.77 -21.53
C ASP A 308 -19.78 19.74 -20.46
N PRO A 309 -20.03 20.29 -19.24
CA PRO A 309 -19.07 20.25 -18.14
C PRO A 309 -18.62 18.84 -17.77
N LYS A 310 -19.44 17.81 -18.02
CA LYS A 310 -19.07 16.41 -17.77
C LYS A 310 -17.95 15.94 -18.69
N GLN A 311 -17.90 16.41 -19.94
CA GLN A 311 -16.81 16.06 -20.86
C GLN A 311 -15.51 16.81 -20.51
N LEU A 312 -15.63 18.03 -19.99
CA LEU A 312 -14.49 18.81 -19.52
C LEU A 312 -13.79 18.18 -18.30
N ALA A 313 -14.50 17.36 -17.52
CA ALA A 313 -13.92 16.63 -16.40
C ALA A 313 -12.75 15.72 -16.81
N ALA A 314 -12.67 15.27 -18.07
CA ALA A 314 -11.55 14.48 -18.61
C ALA A 314 -10.19 15.11 -18.31
N MET A 315 -10.08 16.44 -18.38
CA MET A 315 -8.82 17.16 -18.13
C MET A 315 -8.36 17.13 -16.67
N GLY A 316 -9.13 16.52 -15.77
CA GLY A 316 -8.70 16.13 -14.43
C GLY A 316 -7.35 15.39 -14.42
N PHE A 317 -7.02 14.64 -15.48
CA PHE A 317 -5.71 14.01 -15.68
C PHE A 317 -4.54 15.01 -15.56
N LEU A 318 -4.71 16.23 -16.05
CA LEU A 318 -3.71 17.31 -16.03
C LEU A 318 -3.91 18.31 -14.88
N THR A 319 -5.12 18.41 -14.31
CA THR A 319 -5.47 19.48 -13.34
C THR A 319 -5.60 19.02 -11.89
N LEU A 320 -5.77 17.71 -11.63
CA LEU A 320 -5.89 17.14 -10.27
C LEU A 320 -4.56 16.79 -9.59
N GLY A 321 -3.44 17.25 -10.15
CA GLY A 321 -2.11 17.09 -9.57
C GLY A 321 -1.91 17.90 -8.28
N ARG A 322 -0.71 17.78 -7.70
CA ARG A 322 -0.31 18.59 -6.54
C ARG A 322 -0.15 20.05 -6.97
N ARG A 323 -0.46 21.00 -6.07
CA ARG A 323 -0.34 22.44 -6.37
C ARG A 323 1.01 23.08 -6.03
N PHE A 324 1.96 22.34 -5.44
CA PHE A 324 3.35 22.78 -5.21
C PHE A 324 3.51 24.23 -4.70
N LEU A 325 2.77 24.63 -3.66
CA LEU A 325 2.79 26.03 -3.16
C LEU A 325 2.47 27.07 -4.25
N ASN A 326 1.65 26.69 -5.23
CA ASN A 326 1.31 27.46 -6.41
C ASN A 326 2.51 27.82 -7.30
N ASN A 327 3.56 27.00 -7.30
CA ASN A 327 4.66 27.11 -8.25
C ASN A 327 4.26 26.56 -9.62
N VAL A 328 3.99 27.46 -10.57
CA VAL A 328 3.59 27.10 -11.93
C VAL A 328 4.59 26.19 -12.64
N HIS A 329 5.89 26.34 -12.38
CA HIS A 329 6.92 25.54 -13.03
C HIS A 329 6.85 24.07 -12.62
N ASP A 330 6.62 23.80 -11.34
CA ASP A 330 6.52 22.44 -10.82
C ASP A 330 5.16 21.80 -11.14
N ILE A 331 4.10 22.60 -11.26
CA ILE A 331 2.80 22.13 -11.77
C ILE A 331 2.92 21.68 -13.24
N ILE A 332 3.64 22.44 -14.07
CA ILE A 332 3.87 22.06 -15.47
C ILE A 332 4.77 20.81 -15.56
N ASP A 333 5.81 20.74 -14.73
CA ASP A 333 6.68 19.55 -14.65
C ASP A 333 5.88 18.28 -14.30
N ASP A 334 4.97 18.36 -13.31
CA ASP A 334 4.07 17.26 -12.94
C ASP A 334 3.09 16.87 -14.08
N ARG A 335 2.63 17.84 -14.89
CA ARG A 335 1.81 17.56 -16.09
C ARG A 335 2.62 16.85 -17.17
N ILE A 336 3.88 17.24 -17.38
CA ILE A 336 4.78 16.57 -18.32
C ILE A 336 5.08 15.14 -17.83
N ASP A 337 5.38 14.97 -16.54
CA ASP A 337 5.69 13.68 -15.94
C ASP A 337 4.53 12.69 -16.10
N VAL A 338 3.32 13.05 -15.67
CA VAL A 338 2.16 12.15 -15.78
C VAL A 338 1.84 11.80 -17.22
N LEU A 339 1.96 12.76 -18.15
CA LEU A 339 1.65 12.54 -19.55
C LEU A 339 2.65 11.55 -20.15
N CYS A 340 3.95 11.80 -19.98
CA CYS A 340 5.00 11.01 -20.61
C CYS A 340 5.14 9.63 -19.96
N ARG A 341 5.19 9.54 -18.63
CA ARG A 341 5.28 8.24 -17.94
C ARG A 341 3.98 7.44 -18.00
N GLY A 342 2.84 8.12 -17.98
CA GLY A 342 1.52 7.49 -18.04
C GLY A 342 1.19 6.91 -19.42
N THR A 343 1.52 7.63 -20.51
CA THR A 343 1.09 7.28 -21.87
C THR A 343 2.22 6.78 -22.78
N GLN A 344 3.45 7.25 -22.58
CA GLN A 344 4.61 6.91 -23.42
C GLN A 344 5.61 6.01 -22.70
N ALA A 345 5.50 5.84 -21.38
CA ALA A 345 6.52 5.18 -20.57
C ALA A 345 7.93 5.77 -20.78
N LEU A 346 8.04 7.10 -20.85
CA LEU A 346 9.32 7.81 -20.97
C LEU A 346 9.53 8.78 -19.80
N THR A 347 10.74 8.79 -19.24
CA THR A 347 11.15 9.67 -18.14
C THR A 347 11.67 11.01 -18.65
N VAL A 348 10.78 11.84 -19.18
CA VAL A 348 11.13 13.14 -19.77
C VAL A 348 11.57 14.19 -18.72
N GLY A 349 11.16 14.06 -17.46
CA GLY A 349 11.42 15.05 -16.40
C GLY A 349 12.90 15.31 -16.11
N CYS A 350 13.80 14.34 -16.32
CA CYS A 350 15.24 14.56 -16.17
C CYS A 350 15.77 15.63 -17.15
N SER A 351 15.11 15.79 -18.31
CA SER A 351 15.47 16.78 -19.33
C SER A 351 15.13 18.22 -18.96
N ARG A 352 14.61 18.47 -17.75
CA ARG A 352 14.40 19.82 -17.22
C ARG A 352 15.71 20.59 -17.04
N CYS A 353 16.77 19.92 -16.60
CA CYS A 353 18.02 20.58 -16.19
C CYS A 353 19.20 20.35 -17.15
N HIS A 354 19.22 19.22 -17.85
CA HIS A 354 20.25 18.82 -18.80
C HIS A 354 19.66 17.81 -19.79
N ASP A 355 20.28 17.56 -20.95
CA ASP A 355 19.80 16.52 -21.86
C ASP A 355 19.77 15.16 -21.15
N HIS A 356 18.78 14.32 -21.43
CA HIS A 356 18.63 13.05 -20.73
C HIS A 356 19.89 12.20 -20.86
N LYS A 357 20.32 11.58 -19.75
CA LYS A 357 21.64 10.93 -19.67
C LYS A 357 21.81 9.75 -20.64
N TYR A 358 20.71 9.04 -20.93
CA TYR A 358 20.73 7.80 -21.71
C TYR A 358 19.73 7.83 -22.88
N ASP A 359 18.47 8.12 -22.58
CA ASP A 359 17.43 8.25 -23.60
C ASP A 359 17.62 9.46 -24.54
N PRO A 360 17.15 9.36 -25.80
CA PRO A 360 17.27 10.41 -26.81
C PRO A 360 16.29 11.59 -26.58
N ILE A 361 16.32 12.19 -25.40
CA ILE A 361 15.38 13.24 -24.98
C ILE A 361 16.18 14.52 -24.66
N PRO A 362 16.38 15.43 -25.63
CA PRO A 362 17.06 16.69 -25.38
C PRO A 362 16.23 17.63 -24.49
N MET A 363 16.87 18.61 -23.87
CA MET A 363 16.18 19.68 -23.13
C MET A 363 15.16 20.40 -24.01
N ALA A 364 15.46 20.56 -25.30
CA ALA A 364 14.55 21.18 -26.27
C ALA A 364 13.17 20.49 -26.30
N ASP A 365 13.11 19.18 -26.14
CA ASP A 365 11.85 18.42 -26.13
C ASP A 365 11.08 18.63 -24.83
N TYR A 366 11.76 18.64 -23.68
CA TYR A 366 11.14 19.00 -22.41
C TYR A 366 10.56 20.42 -22.46
N TYR A 367 11.35 21.40 -22.92
CA TYR A 367 10.91 22.80 -22.96
C TYR A 367 9.86 23.07 -24.04
N SER A 368 9.81 22.24 -25.08
CA SER A 368 8.72 22.22 -26.05
C SER A 368 7.39 21.85 -25.38
N LEU A 369 7.36 20.72 -24.66
CA LEU A 369 6.17 20.30 -23.89
C LEU A 369 5.82 21.31 -22.79
N TYR A 370 6.82 21.87 -22.11
CA TYR A 370 6.64 22.97 -21.17
C TYR A 370 5.94 24.16 -21.83
N GLY A 371 6.35 24.54 -23.05
CA GLY A 371 5.74 25.60 -23.83
C GLY A 371 4.26 25.37 -24.13
N ILE A 372 3.88 24.12 -24.38
CA ILE A 372 2.47 23.73 -24.59
C ILE A 372 1.65 24.03 -23.33
N PHE A 373 2.07 23.50 -22.18
CA PHE A 373 1.32 23.69 -20.92
C PHE A 373 1.42 25.11 -20.35
N ASN A 374 2.53 25.82 -20.60
CA ASN A 374 2.69 27.22 -20.23
C ASN A 374 1.85 28.16 -21.13
N SER A 375 1.37 27.65 -22.26
CA SER A 375 0.40 28.31 -23.14
C SER A 375 -1.04 27.93 -22.84
N SER A 376 -1.29 27.36 -21.65
CA SER A 376 -2.62 27.00 -21.18
C SER A 376 -2.90 27.61 -19.80
N ASP A 377 -4.18 27.81 -19.49
CA ASP A 377 -4.65 28.35 -18.22
C ASP A 377 -5.82 27.54 -17.65
N GLU A 378 -6.00 27.60 -16.34
CA GLU A 378 -7.14 27.01 -15.63
C GLU A 378 -8.15 28.13 -15.32
N PRO A 379 -9.29 28.21 -16.04
CA PRO A 379 -10.25 29.29 -15.86
C PRO A 379 -10.78 29.35 -14.42
N LYS A 380 -10.76 30.54 -13.82
CA LYS A 380 -11.36 30.77 -12.50
C LYS A 380 -12.86 31.07 -12.63
N ASN A 381 -13.68 30.51 -11.75
CA ASN A 381 -15.13 30.79 -11.62
C ASN A 381 -16.01 30.31 -12.80
N GLU A 382 -15.69 29.16 -13.40
CA GLU A 382 -16.44 28.56 -14.52
C GLU A 382 -17.14 27.24 -14.10
N PRO A 383 -18.08 26.69 -14.90
CA PRO A 383 -18.90 25.52 -14.55
C PRO A 383 -18.14 24.21 -14.25
N SER A 384 -16.88 24.07 -14.69
CA SER A 384 -16.03 22.92 -14.38
C SER A 384 -14.66 23.40 -13.90
N THR A 385 -14.30 23.06 -12.67
CA THR A 385 -12.99 23.43 -12.07
C THR A 385 -11.82 22.59 -12.56
N LEU A 386 -12.07 21.60 -13.42
CA LEU A 386 -11.05 20.65 -13.90
C LEU A 386 -10.54 20.96 -15.31
N ARG A 387 -11.06 22.03 -15.94
CA ARG A 387 -10.74 22.39 -17.33
C ARG A 387 -9.39 23.10 -17.44
N LEU A 388 -8.66 22.76 -18.50
CA LEU A 388 -7.50 23.50 -18.98
C LEU A 388 -7.85 24.11 -20.36
N VAL A 389 -7.56 25.40 -20.58
CA VAL A 389 -7.85 26.10 -21.84
C VAL A 389 -6.61 26.69 -22.47
N ASP A 390 -6.65 26.90 -23.77
CA ASP A 390 -5.58 27.60 -24.48
C ASP A 390 -5.62 29.10 -24.19
N LEU A 391 -4.44 29.71 -24.03
CA LEU A 391 -4.32 31.17 -24.02
C LEU A 391 -4.62 31.73 -25.41
N GLU A 392 -5.26 32.90 -25.46
CA GLU A 392 -5.51 33.63 -26.72
C GLU A 392 -4.22 33.89 -27.48
N LYS A 393 -3.13 34.19 -26.75
CA LYS A 393 -1.78 34.35 -27.29
C LYS A 393 -0.86 33.34 -26.62
N PRO A 394 -0.44 32.29 -27.32
CA PRO A 394 0.49 31.31 -26.78
C PRO A 394 1.83 31.96 -26.38
N ARG A 395 2.47 31.40 -25.36
CA ARG A 395 3.76 31.88 -24.88
C ARG A 395 4.87 31.23 -25.69
N GLU A 396 5.84 32.02 -26.15
CA GLU A 396 7.05 31.48 -26.75
C GLU A 396 7.88 30.76 -25.68
N PRO A 397 8.18 29.46 -25.85
CA PRO A 397 9.02 28.75 -24.90
C PRO A 397 10.50 29.05 -25.09
N VAL A 398 11.21 28.99 -23.98
CA VAL A 398 12.68 29.12 -23.89
C VAL A 398 13.21 28.01 -23.00
N ILE A 399 14.44 27.57 -23.27
CA ILE A 399 15.13 26.64 -22.39
C ILE A 399 15.52 27.36 -21.09
N PHE A 400 15.18 26.80 -19.93
CA PHE A 400 15.75 27.28 -18.67
C PHE A 400 17.07 26.57 -18.39
N LEU A 401 18.15 27.35 -18.30
CA LEU A 401 19.48 26.80 -18.06
C LEU A 401 19.53 26.18 -16.66
N ARG A 402 19.85 24.88 -16.61
CA ARG A 402 19.83 24.08 -15.37
C ARG A 402 18.46 24.12 -14.65
N GLY A 403 17.37 24.27 -15.40
CA GLY A 403 16.02 24.31 -14.84
C GLY A 403 15.65 25.60 -14.12
N ASN A 404 16.49 26.64 -14.14
CA ASN A 404 16.27 27.90 -13.43
C ASN A 404 15.48 28.91 -14.29
N PRO A 405 14.21 29.26 -13.95
CA PRO A 405 13.40 30.17 -14.74
C PRO A 405 13.97 31.59 -14.91
N ALA A 406 14.85 32.01 -13.99
CA ALA A 406 15.54 33.29 -14.07
C ALA A 406 16.70 33.29 -15.09
N SER A 407 17.13 32.12 -15.56
CA SER A 407 18.23 31.95 -16.52
C SER A 407 17.71 31.35 -17.81
N ARG A 408 17.50 32.21 -18.83
CA ARG A 408 16.92 31.82 -20.12
C ARG A 408 18.03 31.55 -21.14
N GLY A 409 17.94 30.40 -21.81
CA GLY A 409 18.73 30.02 -22.97
C GLY A 409 17.96 30.23 -24.27
N ASP A 410 18.19 29.34 -25.23
CA ASP A 410 17.65 29.44 -26.58
C ASP A 410 16.11 29.39 -26.62
N ARG A 411 15.56 30.08 -27.63
CA ARG A 411 14.14 29.95 -27.99
C ARG A 411 13.94 28.64 -28.72
N ILE A 412 12.81 27.99 -28.46
CA ILE A 412 12.44 26.74 -29.11
C ILE A 412 11.01 26.82 -29.64
N THR A 413 10.67 25.93 -30.56
CA THR A 413 9.28 25.75 -31.01
C THR A 413 8.58 24.71 -30.15
N ARG A 414 7.26 24.80 -30.03
CA ARG A 414 6.45 23.70 -29.48
C ARG A 414 6.38 22.62 -30.56
N HIS A 415 6.60 21.38 -30.21
CA HIS A 415 6.70 20.21 -31.09
C HIS A 415 6.63 18.91 -30.29
N PHE A 416 6.44 17.76 -30.95
CA PHE A 416 6.45 16.46 -30.28
C PHE A 416 7.86 15.92 -30.04
N LEU A 417 8.01 14.94 -29.13
CA LEU A 417 9.31 14.32 -28.83
C LEU A 417 10.04 13.91 -30.13
N THR A 418 11.26 14.40 -30.30
CA THR A 418 12.08 14.18 -31.51
C THR A 418 12.38 12.70 -31.72
N ALA A 419 12.59 11.95 -30.63
CA ALA A 419 12.79 10.50 -30.68
C ALA A 419 11.59 9.69 -31.20
N LEU A 420 10.39 10.26 -31.15
CA LEU A 420 9.15 9.64 -31.64
C LEU A 420 8.65 10.30 -32.93
N SER A 421 9.45 11.18 -33.52
CA SER A 421 9.14 11.91 -34.74
C SER A 421 10.01 11.39 -35.90
N PRO A 422 9.55 11.52 -37.16
CA PRO A 422 10.39 11.22 -38.31
C PRO A 422 11.72 11.99 -38.26
N PRO A 423 12.82 11.44 -38.81
CA PRO A 423 14.10 12.14 -38.86
C PRO A 423 13.99 13.48 -39.59
N GLY A 424 14.52 14.55 -38.99
CA GLY A 424 14.49 15.89 -39.56
C GLY A 424 14.27 16.96 -38.49
N GLU A 425 13.98 18.19 -38.93
CA GLU A 425 13.52 19.24 -38.02
C GLU A 425 12.13 18.89 -37.47
N PRO A 426 11.90 19.02 -36.15
CA PRO A 426 10.62 18.68 -35.57
C PRO A 426 9.53 19.65 -36.08
N GLU A 427 8.39 19.09 -36.45
CA GLU A 427 7.23 19.84 -36.91
C GLU A 427 6.70 20.73 -35.78
N ALA A 428 6.68 22.04 -36.01
CA ALA A 428 6.21 23.01 -35.01
C ALA A 428 4.69 23.00 -34.89
N PHE A 429 4.20 22.97 -33.65
CA PHE A 429 2.81 23.10 -33.26
C PHE A 429 2.35 24.56 -33.32
N THR A 430 1.25 24.79 -34.03
CA THR A 430 0.73 26.12 -34.35
C THR A 430 -0.71 26.35 -33.93
N ASP A 431 -1.49 25.32 -33.60
CA ASP A 431 -2.88 25.46 -33.17
C ASP A 431 -2.99 25.69 -31.66
N GLY A 432 -3.42 26.89 -31.28
CA GLY A 432 -3.65 27.27 -29.89
C GLY A 432 -2.42 27.02 -29.01
N SER A 433 -2.58 26.28 -27.92
CA SER A 433 -1.47 25.88 -27.04
C SER A 433 -0.57 24.79 -27.64
N GLY A 434 -1.04 24.06 -28.65
CA GLY A 434 -0.41 22.83 -29.15
C GLY A 434 -0.90 21.56 -28.43
N ARG A 435 -1.80 21.65 -27.43
CA ARG A 435 -2.34 20.47 -26.72
C ARG A 435 -3.09 19.51 -27.64
N LEU A 436 -3.88 20.02 -28.58
CA LEU A 436 -4.62 19.17 -29.52
C LEU A 436 -3.67 18.45 -30.51
N GLU A 437 -2.63 19.13 -30.98
CA GLU A 437 -1.60 18.54 -31.83
C GLU A 437 -0.79 17.49 -31.06
N LEU A 438 -0.43 17.78 -29.80
CA LEU A 438 0.20 16.82 -28.88
C LEU A 438 -0.66 15.58 -28.67
N ALA A 439 -1.97 15.76 -28.42
CA ALA A 439 -2.91 14.66 -28.28
C ALA A 439 -2.90 13.76 -29.53
N ARG A 440 -2.99 14.35 -30.73
CA ARG A 440 -2.96 13.61 -32.00
C ARG A 440 -1.64 12.87 -32.23
N LYS A 441 -0.48 13.44 -31.86
CA LYS A 441 0.82 12.76 -31.98
C LYS A 441 0.95 11.62 -30.96
N ILE A 442 0.46 11.78 -29.74
CA ILE A 442 0.40 10.72 -28.72
C ILE A 442 -0.48 9.57 -29.20
N THR A 443 -1.64 9.85 -29.80
CA THR A 443 -2.62 8.82 -30.16
C THR A 443 -2.51 8.33 -31.60
N SER A 444 -1.51 8.81 -32.35
CA SER A 444 -1.23 8.32 -33.70
C SER A 444 -0.88 6.84 -33.71
N LYS A 445 -1.33 6.11 -34.73
CA LYS A 445 -0.92 4.71 -34.98
C LYS A 445 0.56 4.59 -35.33
N ASP A 446 1.18 5.68 -35.79
CA ASP A 446 2.61 5.74 -36.08
C ASP A 446 3.45 5.91 -34.80
N ASN A 447 2.83 6.24 -33.67
CA ASN A 447 3.52 6.32 -32.39
C ASN A 447 3.77 4.90 -31.84
N PRO A 448 5.03 4.48 -31.67
CA PRO A 448 5.37 3.11 -31.31
C PRO A 448 5.08 2.75 -29.84
N LEU A 449 4.78 3.74 -28.97
CA LEU A 449 4.72 3.55 -27.53
C LEU A 449 3.30 3.44 -26.99
N THR A 450 2.37 4.28 -27.45
CA THR A 450 1.04 4.41 -26.83
C THR A 450 0.28 3.08 -26.74
N ALA A 451 0.25 2.29 -27.81
CA ALA A 451 -0.38 0.97 -27.81
C ALA A 451 0.37 -0.03 -26.92
N ARG A 452 1.72 -0.09 -27.01
CA ARG A 452 2.55 -1.00 -26.20
C ARG A 452 2.41 -0.73 -24.71
N VAL A 453 2.40 0.55 -24.30
CA VAL A 453 2.24 0.95 -22.90
C VAL A 453 0.86 0.56 -22.39
N ALA A 454 -0.20 0.83 -23.15
CA ALA A 454 -1.55 0.45 -22.78
C ALA A 454 -1.71 -1.08 -22.64
N VAL A 455 -1.23 -1.83 -23.64
CA VAL A 455 -1.24 -3.31 -23.64
C VAL A 455 -0.45 -3.86 -22.46
N ASN A 456 0.77 -3.36 -22.21
CA ASN A 456 1.60 -3.85 -21.10
C ASN A 456 0.94 -3.60 -19.75
N ARG A 457 0.25 -2.47 -19.57
CA ARG A 457 -0.50 -2.17 -18.34
C ARG A 457 -1.73 -3.06 -18.18
N ILE A 458 -2.49 -3.31 -19.24
CA ILE A 458 -3.64 -4.23 -19.20
C ILE A 458 -3.16 -5.65 -18.90
N TRP A 459 -2.09 -6.08 -19.57
CA TRP A 459 -1.43 -7.37 -19.33
C TRP A 459 -0.99 -7.51 -17.87
N LEU A 460 -0.26 -6.53 -17.33
CA LEU A 460 0.14 -6.47 -15.92
C LEU A 460 -1.04 -6.68 -14.98
N ARG A 461 -2.19 -6.06 -15.24
CA ARG A 461 -3.39 -6.20 -14.39
C ARG A 461 -4.06 -7.56 -14.48
N LEU A 462 -3.90 -8.29 -15.58
CA LEU A 462 -4.48 -9.62 -15.75
C LEU A 462 -3.52 -10.72 -15.26
N PHE A 463 -2.24 -10.62 -15.63
CA PHE A 463 -1.19 -11.63 -15.41
C PHE A 463 -0.25 -11.31 -14.24
N GLY A 464 -0.50 -10.25 -13.46
CA GLY A 464 0.31 -9.90 -12.26
C GLY A 464 1.64 -9.23 -12.57
N ASN A 465 2.31 -9.60 -13.66
CA ASN A 465 3.53 -8.98 -14.18
C ASN A 465 3.34 -8.48 -15.61
N GLY A 466 4.00 -7.39 -15.98
CA GLY A 466 3.99 -6.86 -17.35
C GLY A 466 4.90 -7.68 -18.27
N LEU A 467 4.62 -7.68 -19.58
CA LEU A 467 5.60 -8.19 -20.56
C LEU A 467 6.92 -7.40 -20.46
N VAL A 468 6.81 -6.09 -20.19
CA VAL A 468 7.90 -5.21 -19.77
C VAL A 468 7.73 -4.89 -18.29
N ASP A 469 8.75 -5.16 -17.47
CA ASP A 469 8.67 -5.09 -16.00
C ASP A 469 8.57 -3.67 -15.43
N SER A 470 8.89 -2.67 -16.26
CA SER A 470 8.86 -1.23 -15.98
C SER A 470 7.73 -0.54 -16.76
N PRO A 471 6.48 -0.51 -16.26
CA PRO A 471 5.32 -0.02 -17.01
C PRO A 471 5.35 1.47 -17.40
N SER A 472 6.29 2.24 -16.84
CA SER A 472 6.44 3.68 -17.06
C SER A 472 7.85 4.08 -17.52
N ASP A 473 8.69 3.11 -17.88
CA ASP A 473 10.04 3.35 -18.40
C ASP A 473 10.41 2.29 -19.43
N PHE A 474 10.28 2.64 -20.72
CA PHE A 474 10.68 1.85 -21.90
C PHE A 474 11.95 2.42 -22.54
N GLY A 475 12.71 3.24 -21.80
CA GLY A 475 13.95 3.85 -22.26
C GLY A 475 15.01 2.82 -22.70
N VAL A 476 16.12 3.31 -23.23
CA VAL A 476 17.20 2.49 -23.84
C VAL A 476 17.90 1.55 -22.85
N ARG A 477 17.69 1.76 -21.55
CA ARG A 477 18.22 0.91 -20.47
C ARG A 477 17.22 -0.15 -19.99
N THR A 478 16.00 -0.12 -20.49
CA THR A 478 14.96 -1.07 -20.12
C THR A 478 15.20 -2.40 -20.81
N ALA A 479 15.12 -3.49 -20.03
CA ALA A 479 15.19 -4.83 -20.57
C ALA A 479 14.09 -5.07 -21.62
N PRO A 480 14.36 -5.86 -22.67
CA PRO A 480 13.34 -6.16 -23.66
C PRO A 480 12.13 -6.87 -23.05
N PRO A 481 10.95 -6.80 -23.69
CA PRO A 481 9.78 -7.55 -23.24
C PRO A 481 10.08 -9.05 -23.16
N SER A 482 9.46 -9.78 -22.23
CA SER A 482 9.60 -11.25 -22.16
C SER A 482 9.18 -11.94 -23.45
N HIS A 483 8.14 -11.40 -24.10
CA HIS A 483 7.61 -11.86 -25.37
C HIS A 483 7.42 -10.66 -26.31
N PRO A 484 8.47 -10.22 -27.05
CA PRO A 484 8.43 -9.01 -27.86
C PRO A 484 7.41 -9.09 -29.00
N GLU A 485 7.35 -10.21 -29.71
CA GLU A 485 6.37 -10.43 -30.78
C GLU A 485 4.93 -10.45 -30.25
N LEU A 486 4.71 -11.00 -29.05
CA LEU A 486 3.39 -10.98 -28.40
C LEU A 486 2.96 -9.56 -28.03
N LEU A 487 3.88 -8.74 -27.52
CA LEU A 487 3.59 -7.34 -27.21
C LEU A 487 3.18 -6.56 -28.47
N ASP A 488 3.90 -6.77 -29.58
CA ASP A 488 3.58 -6.14 -30.87
C ASP A 488 2.26 -6.66 -31.45
N HIS A 489 2.03 -7.97 -31.44
CA HIS A 489 0.75 -8.58 -31.85
C HIS A 489 -0.43 -7.98 -31.10
N LEU A 490 -0.34 -7.90 -29.77
CA LEU A 490 -1.41 -7.33 -28.94
C LEU A 490 -1.59 -5.83 -29.17
N SER A 491 -0.50 -5.10 -29.44
CA SER A 491 -0.54 -3.66 -29.73
C SER A 491 -1.19 -3.39 -31.09
N SER A 492 -0.82 -4.17 -32.11
CA SER A 492 -1.44 -4.19 -33.43
C SER A 492 -2.94 -4.54 -33.31
N TYR A 493 -3.27 -5.64 -32.64
CA TYR A 493 -4.65 -6.07 -32.39
C TYR A 493 -5.47 -4.95 -31.74
N PHE A 494 -4.92 -4.29 -30.72
CA PHE A 494 -5.60 -3.19 -30.02
C PHE A 494 -5.94 -2.02 -30.95
N MET A 495 -5.00 -1.60 -31.80
CA MET A 495 -5.22 -0.53 -32.78
C MET A 495 -6.16 -0.91 -33.92
N GLN A 496 -6.16 -2.19 -34.33
CA GLN A 496 -7.06 -2.72 -35.37
C GLN A 496 -8.50 -2.84 -34.86
N HIS A 497 -8.68 -3.11 -33.57
CA HIS A 497 -9.98 -3.25 -32.90
C HIS A 497 -10.44 -1.95 -32.24
N ASN A 498 -10.25 -0.84 -32.95
CA ASN A 498 -10.70 0.51 -32.55
C ASN A 498 -10.29 0.93 -31.13
N TRP A 499 -9.10 0.51 -30.69
CA TRP A 499 -8.58 0.82 -29.35
C TRP A 499 -9.54 0.40 -28.22
N SER A 500 -10.35 -0.64 -28.44
CA SER A 500 -11.30 -1.18 -27.46
C SER A 500 -10.57 -1.94 -26.36
N ARG A 501 -10.70 -1.44 -25.13
CA ARG A 501 -10.09 -2.07 -23.96
C ARG A 501 -10.84 -3.34 -23.60
N LYS A 502 -12.18 -3.34 -23.70
CA LYS A 502 -12.98 -4.53 -23.43
C LYS A 502 -12.66 -5.67 -24.40
N GLN A 503 -12.49 -5.38 -25.70
CA GLN A 503 -12.11 -6.42 -26.68
C GLN A 503 -10.72 -6.97 -26.42
N LEU A 504 -9.74 -6.12 -26.07
CA LEU A 504 -8.39 -6.58 -25.72
C LEU A 504 -8.39 -7.42 -24.43
N ILE A 505 -9.12 -6.99 -23.39
CA ILE A 505 -9.24 -7.75 -22.14
C ILE A 505 -9.92 -9.09 -22.39
N ARG A 506 -11.04 -9.11 -23.12
CA ARG A 506 -11.74 -10.33 -23.54
C ARG A 506 -10.80 -11.30 -24.27
N TYR A 507 -10.00 -10.77 -25.20
CA TYR A 507 -9.01 -11.54 -25.95
C TYR A 507 -7.94 -12.17 -25.05
N MET A 508 -7.50 -11.47 -24.01
CA MET A 508 -6.52 -11.99 -23.06
C MET A 508 -7.10 -13.06 -22.13
N VAL A 509 -8.27 -12.81 -21.51
CA VAL A 509 -8.84 -13.69 -20.47
C VAL A 509 -9.44 -14.99 -21.01
N LEU A 510 -9.60 -15.12 -22.33
CA LEU A 510 -10.06 -16.33 -23.00
C LEU A 510 -8.92 -17.15 -23.64
N SER A 511 -7.66 -16.76 -23.42
CA SER A 511 -6.50 -17.55 -23.84
C SER A 511 -6.26 -18.74 -22.90
N GLU A 512 -5.79 -19.88 -23.40
CA GLU A 512 -5.43 -21.01 -22.54
C GLU A 512 -4.34 -20.61 -21.54
N THR A 513 -3.44 -19.71 -21.93
CA THR A 513 -2.40 -19.15 -21.07
C THR A 513 -2.98 -18.52 -19.81
N TRP A 514 -4.06 -17.74 -19.92
CA TRP A 514 -4.74 -17.12 -18.78
C TRP A 514 -5.59 -18.13 -18.00
N LEU A 515 -6.11 -19.17 -18.67
CA LEU A 515 -6.92 -20.22 -18.05
C LEU A 515 -6.10 -21.29 -17.30
N GLN A 516 -4.76 -21.22 -17.32
CA GLN A 516 -3.90 -22.17 -16.61
C GLN A 516 -4.15 -22.18 -15.10
N SER A 517 -3.89 -23.33 -14.47
CA SER A 517 -3.81 -23.49 -13.02
C SER A 517 -2.68 -22.65 -12.43
N SER A 518 -2.90 -22.16 -11.20
CA SER A 518 -1.90 -21.42 -10.43
C SER A 518 -1.06 -22.32 -9.51
N ALA A 519 -1.27 -23.64 -9.59
CA ALA A 519 -0.54 -24.64 -8.81
C ALA A 519 0.98 -24.47 -8.96
N PRO A 520 1.76 -24.65 -7.87
CA PRO A 520 3.22 -24.62 -7.94
C PRO A 520 3.76 -25.62 -8.97
N ARG A 521 4.80 -25.19 -9.70
CA ARG A 521 5.48 -26.00 -10.70
C ARG A 521 6.96 -26.10 -10.32
N GLU A 522 7.24 -27.02 -9.39
CA GLU A 522 8.59 -27.24 -8.86
C GLU A 522 9.59 -27.65 -9.95
N ASP A 523 9.10 -28.33 -10.99
CA ASP A 523 9.89 -28.81 -12.13
C ASP A 523 10.51 -27.69 -13.00
N VAL A 524 10.01 -26.46 -12.87
CA VAL A 524 10.47 -25.29 -13.65
C VAL A 524 10.90 -24.11 -12.78
N PHE A 525 10.82 -24.23 -11.46
CA PHE A 525 11.12 -23.12 -10.54
C PHE A 525 12.55 -22.60 -10.69
N GLU A 526 13.53 -23.48 -10.91
CA GLU A 526 14.93 -23.06 -11.12
C GLU A 526 15.15 -22.35 -12.47
N GLN A 527 14.36 -22.69 -13.49
CA GLN A 527 14.50 -22.13 -14.85
C GLN A 527 13.74 -20.81 -15.02
N ASP A 528 12.60 -20.67 -14.34
CA ASP A 528 11.72 -19.50 -14.42
C ASP A 528 11.06 -19.19 -13.05
N PRO A 529 11.85 -18.76 -12.06
CA PRO A 529 11.36 -18.53 -10.70
C PRO A 529 10.26 -17.46 -10.65
N GLU A 530 10.35 -16.47 -11.53
CA GLU A 530 9.42 -15.33 -11.63
C GLU A 530 8.22 -15.61 -12.56
N ASN A 531 8.11 -16.83 -13.12
CA ASN A 531 7.07 -17.21 -14.07
C ASN A 531 6.95 -16.25 -15.28
N ARG A 532 8.08 -15.73 -15.77
CA ARG A 532 8.19 -14.81 -16.91
C ARG A 532 7.85 -15.49 -18.24
N LEU A 533 8.00 -16.81 -18.32
CA LEU A 533 7.65 -17.63 -19.48
C LEU A 533 6.16 -18.04 -19.49
N LEU A 534 5.42 -17.73 -18.42
CA LEU A 534 3.97 -17.94 -18.34
C LEU A 534 3.56 -19.42 -18.43
N CYS A 535 4.34 -20.30 -17.81
CA CYS A 535 4.07 -21.73 -17.74
C CYS A 535 2.92 -22.10 -16.76
N ARG A 536 2.45 -21.13 -15.98
CA ARG A 536 1.28 -21.22 -15.08
C ARG A 536 0.66 -19.85 -14.88
N MET A 537 -0.54 -19.79 -14.30
CA MET A 537 -1.10 -18.50 -13.85
C MET A 537 -0.46 -18.09 -12.50
N PRO A 538 -0.04 -16.84 -12.30
CA PRO A 538 0.44 -16.41 -10.99
C PRO A 538 -0.72 -16.29 -10.01
N ARG A 539 -0.48 -16.74 -8.76
CA ARG A 539 -1.41 -16.51 -7.65
C ARG A 539 -1.50 -15.02 -7.36
N ARG A 540 -2.72 -14.51 -7.16
CA ARG A 540 -2.97 -13.09 -6.94
C ARG A 540 -3.67 -12.85 -5.62
N ARG A 541 -3.11 -11.93 -4.83
CA ARG A 541 -3.78 -11.42 -3.63
C ARG A 541 -4.86 -10.42 -4.03
N LEU A 542 -5.95 -10.36 -3.27
CA LEU A 542 -6.92 -9.28 -3.40
C LEU A 542 -6.23 -7.95 -3.03
N ASP A 543 -6.32 -6.98 -3.92
CA ASP A 543 -5.97 -5.59 -3.59
C ASP A 543 -6.99 -5.00 -2.61
N PHE A 544 -6.68 -3.82 -2.05
CA PHE A 544 -7.48 -3.22 -0.99
C PHE A 544 -8.96 -3.10 -1.34
N GLU A 545 -9.26 -2.64 -2.55
CA GLU A 545 -10.61 -2.47 -3.06
C GLU A 545 -11.35 -3.80 -3.17
N ALA A 546 -10.73 -4.80 -3.81
CA ALA A 546 -11.35 -6.11 -3.97
C ALA A 546 -11.51 -6.84 -2.63
N PHE A 547 -10.55 -6.70 -1.71
CA PHE A 547 -10.63 -7.26 -0.36
C PHE A 547 -11.80 -6.66 0.42
N ARG A 548 -11.85 -5.33 0.56
CA ARG A 548 -12.91 -4.67 1.33
C ARG A 548 -14.29 -4.90 0.71
N ASP A 549 -14.40 -4.81 -0.61
CA ASP A 549 -15.66 -5.05 -1.31
C ASP A 549 -16.11 -6.53 -1.19
N SER A 550 -15.17 -7.49 -1.17
CA SER A 550 -15.47 -8.91 -0.91
C SER A 550 -15.94 -9.16 0.52
N VAL A 551 -15.36 -8.49 1.51
CA VAL A 551 -15.83 -8.57 2.91
C VAL A 551 -17.26 -8.05 3.02
N LEU A 552 -17.54 -6.89 2.40
CA LEU A 552 -18.89 -6.32 2.35
C LEU A 552 -19.88 -7.22 1.60
N ALA A 553 -19.47 -7.84 0.49
CA ALA A 553 -20.31 -8.74 -0.27
C ALA A 553 -20.66 -9.99 0.54
N ALA A 554 -19.66 -10.64 1.16
CA ALA A 554 -19.86 -11.78 2.03
C ALA A 554 -20.77 -11.42 3.21
N SER A 555 -20.56 -10.26 3.84
CA SER A 555 -21.37 -9.78 4.97
C SER A 555 -22.75 -9.26 4.58
N GLY A 556 -23.07 -9.16 3.29
CA GLY A 556 -24.38 -8.73 2.77
C GLY A 556 -24.61 -7.23 2.89
N ASP A 557 -23.54 -6.46 3.11
CA ASP A 557 -23.59 -5.02 3.36
C ASP A 557 -23.10 -4.20 2.15
N LEU A 558 -22.66 -4.85 1.07
CA LEU A 558 -22.20 -4.17 -0.14
C LEU A 558 -23.37 -3.49 -0.87
N ASP A 559 -23.29 -2.17 -1.02
CA ASP A 559 -24.24 -1.39 -1.79
C ASP A 559 -23.78 -1.28 -3.25
N LEU A 560 -24.50 -1.97 -4.13
CA LEU A 560 -24.32 -1.91 -5.59
C LEU A 560 -25.28 -0.94 -6.28
N THR A 561 -26.15 -0.26 -5.52
CA THR A 561 -27.16 0.67 -6.06
C THR A 561 -26.66 2.11 -6.11
N SER A 562 -25.80 2.50 -5.16
CA SER A 562 -25.21 3.85 -5.09
C SER A 562 -23.99 4.01 -6.02
N ILE A 563 -24.24 3.99 -7.33
CA ILE A 563 -23.21 4.20 -8.36
C ILE A 563 -23.00 5.70 -8.58
N GLY A 564 -21.74 6.12 -8.60
CA GLY A 564 -21.31 7.50 -8.83
C GLY A 564 -21.56 8.45 -7.66
N GLY A 565 -21.23 9.74 -7.84
CA GLY A 565 -21.43 10.80 -6.84
C GLY A 565 -20.17 11.18 -6.05
N THR A 566 -20.30 11.99 -5.00
CA THR A 566 -19.14 12.49 -4.23
C THR A 566 -18.38 11.38 -3.49
N SER A 567 -17.11 11.60 -3.17
CA SER A 567 -16.30 10.65 -2.40
C SER A 567 -16.74 10.60 -0.93
N VAL A 568 -16.60 9.43 -0.28
CA VAL A 568 -17.02 9.20 1.12
C VAL A 568 -15.87 8.71 1.99
N ASP A 569 -15.87 9.06 3.27
CA ASP A 569 -14.91 8.48 4.22
C ASP A 569 -15.33 7.03 4.55
N ILE A 570 -14.56 6.08 4.05
CA ILE A 570 -14.81 4.64 4.27
C ILE A 570 -14.18 4.10 5.55
N THR A 571 -13.42 4.93 6.26
CA THR A 571 -12.65 4.57 7.46
C THR A 571 -13.30 5.04 8.76
N ALA A 572 -14.29 5.94 8.67
CA ALA A 572 -15.05 6.44 9.80
C ALA A 572 -16.34 5.62 10.05
N GLU A 573 -16.79 5.60 11.31
CA GLU A 573 -18.09 5.05 11.68
C GLU A 573 -19.21 6.08 11.45
N PRO A 574 -20.39 5.66 10.95
CA PRO A 574 -20.73 4.30 10.52
C PRO A 574 -20.04 3.90 9.20
N TYR A 575 -19.49 2.68 9.14
CA TYR A 575 -18.78 2.21 7.95
C TYR A 575 -19.75 2.02 6.78
N THR A 576 -19.60 2.83 5.74
CA THR A 576 -20.42 2.77 4.53
C THR A 576 -20.28 1.43 3.78
N GLY A 577 -21.39 0.92 3.27
CA GLY A 577 -21.44 -0.25 2.37
C GLY A 577 -21.03 0.03 0.93
N ARG A 578 -20.73 1.29 0.59
CA ARG A 578 -20.40 1.68 -0.79
C ARG A 578 -19.05 1.08 -1.23
N ARG A 579 -18.96 0.77 -2.54
CA ARG A 579 -17.75 0.31 -3.23
C ARG A 579 -16.54 1.16 -2.84
N THR A 580 -15.40 0.51 -2.61
CA THR A 580 -14.17 1.15 -2.13
C THR A 580 -13.58 2.16 -3.13
N VAL A 581 -13.88 2.06 -4.42
CA VAL A 581 -13.47 3.04 -5.45
C VAL A 581 -13.97 4.46 -5.16
N TYR A 582 -15.06 4.61 -4.40
CA TYR A 582 -15.64 5.89 -4.01
C TYR A 582 -15.07 6.47 -2.71
N ALA A 583 -14.01 5.86 -2.18
CA ALA A 583 -13.33 6.38 -1.01
C ALA A 583 -12.77 7.78 -1.26
N ARG A 584 -12.87 8.62 -0.23
CA ARG A 584 -12.22 9.92 -0.17
C ARG A 584 -10.71 9.74 -0.02
N ILE A 585 -9.95 10.31 -0.94
CA ILE A 585 -8.49 10.26 -1.00
C ILE A 585 -7.94 11.63 -0.62
N ASP A 586 -7.49 11.78 0.62
CA ASP A 586 -6.72 12.97 1.05
C ASP A 586 -5.25 12.76 0.71
N ARG A 587 -4.74 13.61 -0.20
CA ARG A 587 -3.35 13.60 -0.66
C ARG A 587 -2.33 13.71 0.48
N GLN A 588 -2.61 14.52 1.51
CA GLN A 588 -1.65 14.74 2.61
C GLN A 588 -1.83 13.79 3.78
N ASN A 589 -3.03 13.28 3.98
CA ASN A 589 -3.37 12.47 5.14
C ASN A 589 -4.09 11.19 4.72
N LEU A 590 -3.42 10.38 3.89
CA LEU A 590 -3.94 9.09 3.49
C LEU A 590 -4.06 8.17 4.72
N PRO A 591 -5.26 7.64 5.05
CA PRO A 591 -5.45 6.84 6.25
C PRO A 591 -4.54 5.60 6.26
N GLY A 592 -4.09 5.19 7.46
CA GLY A 592 -3.13 4.10 7.62
C GLY A 592 -3.55 2.79 6.95
N VAL A 593 -4.85 2.48 6.94
CA VAL A 593 -5.39 1.27 6.30
C VAL A 593 -5.08 1.20 4.80
N PHE A 594 -5.12 2.31 4.06
CA PHE A 594 -4.80 2.33 2.63
C PHE A 594 -3.34 1.93 2.41
N ARG A 595 -2.43 2.48 3.23
CA ARG A 595 -1.00 2.15 3.16
C ARG A 595 -0.71 0.70 3.54
N THR A 596 -1.40 0.17 4.57
CA THR A 596 -1.27 -1.23 5.00
C THR A 596 -1.65 -2.21 3.88
N PHE A 597 -2.60 -1.84 3.01
CA PHE A 597 -3.04 -2.65 1.87
C PHE A 597 -2.55 -2.11 0.53
N ASP A 598 -1.33 -1.58 0.50
CA ASP A 598 -0.57 -1.27 -0.72
C ASP A 598 -1.24 -0.29 -1.69
N PHE A 599 -2.10 0.60 -1.18
CA PHE A 599 -2.75 1.61 -2.02
C PHE A 599 -1.72 2.56 -2.65
N ALA A 600 -1.96 2.97 -3.89
CA ALA A 600 -1.07 3.86 -4.61
C ALA A 600 -0.95 5.23 -3.92
N SER A 601 0.26 5.76 -3.82
CA SER A 601 0.46 7.12 -3.31
C SER A 601 -0.23 8.14 -4.23
N PRO A 602 -1.16 8.96 -3.72
CA PRO A 602 -1.80 10.00 -4.52
C PRO A 602 -0.86 11.16 -4.85
N ASP A 603 0.33 11.24 -4.23
CA ASP A 603 1.26 12.36 -4.39
C ASP A 603 2.00 12.37 -5.73
N SER A 604 2.08 11.24 -6.42
CA SER A 604 2.85 11.11 -7.65
C SER A 604 2.27 10.04 -8.57
N HIS A 605 2.70 10.04 -9.83
CA HIS A 605 2.38 8.98 -10.77
C HIS A 605 2.82 7.60 -10.23
N SER A 606 1.88 6.65 -10.16
CA SER A 606 2.16 5.27 -9.73
C SER A 606 2.16 4.29 -10.91
N PRO A 607 3.33 3.72 -11.31
CA PRO A 607 3.41 2.78 -12.43
C PRO A 607 2.71 1.45 -12.16
N LYS A 608 2.82 0.97 -10.92
CA LYS A 608 2.23 -0.24 -10.36
C LYS A 608 2.17 -0.12 -8.84
N ARG A 609 1.32 -0.92 -8.19
CA ARG A 609 1.32 -1.07 -6.73
C ARG A 609 2.30 -2.20 -6.39
N PHE A 610 3.04 -2.05 -5.30
CA PHE A 610 3.87 -3.14 -4.76
C PHE A 610 3.00 -4.01 -3.88
N GLU A 611 3.00 -5.32 -4.07
CA GLU A 611 2.22 -6.22 -3.23
C GLU A 611 3.09 -6.66 -2.05
N THR A 612 2.67 -6.30 -0.84
CA THR A 612 3.35 -6.71 0.40
C THR A 612 2.46 -7.68 1.18
N THR A 613 3.11 -8.62 1.89
CA THR A 613 2.47 -9.51 2.86
C THR A 613 3.05 -9.18 4.22
N VAL A 614 2.38 -8.32 4.97
CA VAL A 614 2.87 -7.79 6.24
C VAL A 614 1.95 -8.16 7.41
N PRO A 615 2.48 -8.39 8.62
CA PRO A 615 1.66 -8.75 9.80
C PRO A 615 0.53 -7.76 10.10
N GLN A 616 0.69 -6.49 9.76
CA GLN A 616 -0.29 -5.43 9.97
C GLN A 616 -1.61 -5.70 9.21
N GLN A 617 -1.58 -6.36 8.06
CA GLN A 617 -2.79 -6.72 7.31
C GLN A 617 -3.60 -7.79 8.06
N ALA A 618 -2.94 -8.82 8.62
CA ALA A 618 -3.59 -9.83 9.45
C ALA A 618 -4.10 -9.21 10.78
N LEU A 619 -3.31 -8.36 11.41
CA LEU A 619 -3.73 -7.64 12.64
C LEU A 619 -4.94 -6.74 12.40
N PHE A 620 -5.05 -6.11 11.23
CA PHE A 620 -6.26 -5.37 10.85
C PHE A 620 -7.47 -6.30 10.80
N GLN A 621 -7.36 -7.45 10.13
CA GLN A 621 -8.44 -8.43 10.02
C GLN A 621 -8.89 -9.00 11.37
N MET A 622 -7.94 -9.19 12.30
CA MET A 622 -8.22 -9.69 13.65
C MET A 622 -8.82 -8.63 14.59
N ASN A 623 -8.48 -7.35 14.44
CA ASN A 623 -8.71 -6.37 15.50
C ASN A 623 -9.54 -5.15 15.09
N HIS A 624 -9.69 -4.87 13.79
CA HIS A 624 -10.35 -3.65 13.36
C HIS A 624 -11.87 -3.73 13.58
N PRO A 625 -12.53 -2.67 14.12
CA PRO A 625 -13.99 -2.69 14.37
C PRO A 625 -14.81 -2.97 13.11
N PHE A 626 -14.40 -2.44 11.95
CA PHE A 626 -14.97 -2.82 10.65
C PHE A 626 -15.07 -4.34 10.49
N MET A 627 -13.99 -5.09 10.73
CA MET A 627 -13.97 -6.55 10.52
C MET A 627 -14.83 -7.28 11.55
N MET A 628 -14.85 -6.81 12.80
CA MET A 628 -15.72 -7.34 13.83
C MET A 628 -17.20 -7.16 13.46
N GLN A 629 -17.62 -5.97 13.04
CA GLN A 629 -18.98 -5.71 12.60
C GLN A 629 -19.38 -6.58 11.40
N ARG A 630 -18.46 -6.85 10.46
CA ARG A 630 -18.75 -7.72 9.29
C ARG A 630 -18.89 -9.18 9.69
N ALA A 631 -18.08 -9.64 10.65
CA ALA A 631 -18.22 -10.97 11.25
C ALA A 631 -19.57 -11.11 12.00
N GLU A 632 -20.00 -10.07 12.70
CA GLU A 632 -21.32 -10.01 13.35
C GLU A 632 -22.47 -10.08 12.33
N SER A 633 -22.42 -9.28 11.25
CA SER A 633 -23.44 -9.27 10.19
C SER A 633 -23.65 -10.66 9.56
N ILE A 634 -22.57 -11.32 9.13
CA ILE A 634 -22.70 -12.63 8.48
C ILE A 634 -23.10 -13.73 9.45
N ALA A 635 -22.59 -13.72 10.68
CA ALA A 635 -22.98 -14.69 11.70
C ALA A 635 -24.47 -14.55 12.03
N GLY A 636 -24.98 -13.33 12.20
CA GLY A 636 -26.39 -13.07 12.47
C GLY A 636 -27.30 -13.57 11.34
N ARG A 637 -26.94 -13.31 10.08
CA ARG A 637 -27.68 -13.80 8.91
C ARG A 637 -27.60 -15.32 8.76
N THR A 638 -26.48 -15.93 9.11
CA THR A 638 -26.32 -17.39 9.02
C THR A 638 -27.15 -18.10 10.10
N LEU A 639 -27.18 -17.56 11.32
CA LEU A 639 -28.00 -18.08 12.42
C LEU A 639 -29.49 -17.96 12.12
N SER A 640 -29.93 -16.88 11.47
CA SER A 640 -31.34 -16.71 11.12
C SER A 640 -31.84 -17.69 10.06
N THR A 641 -30.97 -18.17 9.17
CA THR A 641 -31.32 -19.14 8.12
C THR A 641 -31.06 -20.59 8.52
N SER A 642 -30.04 -20.85 9.34
CA SER A 642 -29.57 -22.20 9.68
C SER A 642 -30.12 -22.74 11.00
N GLY A 643 -30.78 -21.90 11.80
CA GLY A 643 -31.22 -22.24 13.16
C GLY A 643 -30.05 -22.54 14.10
N ASP A 644 -30.29 -23.39 15.10
CA ASP A 644 -29.31 -23.70 16.16
C ASP A 644 -28.38 -24.90 15.85
N SER A 645 -28.47 -25.50 14.66
CA SER A 645 -27.61 -26.62 14.29
C SER A 645 -26.16 -26.15 14.05
N PRO A 646 -25.16 -26.59 14.86
CA PRO A 646 -23.78 -26.14 14.69
C PRO A 646 -23.21 -26.50 13.32
N GLU A 647 -23.55 -27.67 12.79
CA GLU A 647 -23.10 -28.09 11.44
C GLU A 647 -23.69 -27.19 10.35
N ALA A 648 -25.00 -26.91 10.41
CA ALA A 648 -25.64 -26.04 9.41
C ALA A 648 -25.06 -24.62 9.46
N VAL A 649 -24.74 -24.12 10.65
CA VAL A 649 -24.08 -22.81 10.83
C VAL A 649 -22.68 -22.80 10.23
N VAL A 650 -21.86 -23.84 10.47
CA VAL A 650 -20.52 -23.93 9.87
C VAL A 650 -20.63 -23.93 8.35
N ARG A 651 -21.48 -24.79 7.78
CA ARG A 651 -21.68 -24.86 6.31
C ARG A 651 -22.18 -23.53 5.75
N GLY A 652 -23.10 -22.87 6.44
CA GLY A 652 -23.61 -21.54 6.06
C GLY A 652 -22.51 -20.47 6.03
N LEU A 653 -21.60 -20.47 7.01
CA LEU A 653 -20.46 -19.54 7.03
C LEU A 653 -19.45 -19.82 5.91
N TYR A 654 -19.07 -21.08 5.68
CA TYR A 654 -18.19 -21.46 4.57
C TYR A 654 -18.81 -21.07 3.23
N SER A 655 -20.09 -21.37 3.04
CA SER A 655 -20.81 -21.00 1.83
C SER A 655 -20.92 -19.49 1.66
N GLY A 656 -21.06 -18.71 2.73
CA GLY A 656 -21.20 -17.25 2.66
C GLY A 656 -19.87 -16.52 2.44
N ILE A 657 -18.75 -17.05 2.96
CA ILE A 657 -17.43 -16.40 2.95
C ILE A 657 -16.53 -16.97 1.84
N LEU A 658 -16.42 -18.30 1.77
CA LEU A 658 -15.52 -19.01 0.84
C LEU A 658 -16.24 -19.54 -0.41
N GLN A 659 -17.57 -19.40 -0.45
CA GLN A 659 -18.44 -19.80 -1.59
C GLN A 659 -18.31 -21.28 -1.98
N ARG A 660 -18.05 -22.14 -0.99
CA ARG A 660 -18.05 -23.61 -1.09
C ARG A 660 -18.47 -24.24 0.23
N GLU A 661 -18.72 -25.53 0.20
CA GLU A 661 -18.86 -26.34 1.41
C GLU A 661 -17.49 -26.57 2.07
N PRO A 662 -17.44 -26.70 3.42
CA PRO A 662 -16.26 -27.19 4.10
C PRO A 662 -16.01 -28.66 3.74
N ASP A 663 -14.75 -29.07 3.68
CA ASP A 663 -14.43 -30.49 3.68
C ASP A 663 -14.68 -31.13 5.05
N ALA A 664 -14.45 -32.45 5.16
CA ALA A 664 -14.72 -33.19 6.40
C ALA A 664 -13.83 -32.75 7.57
N ASP A 665 -12.57 -32.41 7.31
CA ASP A 665 -11.59 -32.02 8.32
C ASP A 665 -11.85 -30.57 8.77
N GLU A 666 -12.14 -29.68 7.82
CA GLU A 666 -12.55 -28.30 8.06
C GLU A 666 -13.85 -28.22 8.87
N LEU A 667 -14.84 -29.05 8.55
CA LEU A 667 -16.09 -29.14 9.30
C LEU A 667 -15.82 -29.60 10.74
N ALA A 668 -15.06 -30.69 10.92
CA ALA A 668 -14.71 -31.21 12.24
C ALA A 668 -13.93 -30.18 13.07
N ALA A 669 -12.93 -29.52 12.47
CA ALA A 669 -12.14 -28.48 13.12
C ALA A 669 -13.00 -27.27 13.52
N SER A 670 -13.91 -26.84 12.65
CA SER A 670 -14.82 -25.72 12.92
C SER A 670 -15.81 -26.03 14.04
N LEU A 671 -16.34 -27.25 14.09
CA LEU A 671 -17.21 -27.71 15.18
C LEU A 671 -16.46 -27.75 16.52
N SER A 672 -15.25 -28.31 16.52
CA SER A 672 -14.37 -28.33 17.70
C SER A 672 -14.02 -26.92 18.18
N PHE A 673 -13.74 -26.00 17.24
CA PHE A 673 -13.51 -24.59 17.54
C PHE A 673 -14.73 -23.94 18.22
N LEU A 674 -15.94 -24.17 17.71
CA LEU A 674 -17.15 -23.61 18.31
C LEU A 674 -17.39 -24.13 19.73
N GLU A 675 -17.10 -25.41 19.99
CA GLU A 675 -17.21 -26.01 21.32
C GLU A 675 -16.18 -25.42 22.30
N ALA A 676 -14.91 -25.35 21.90
CA ALA A 676 -13.83 -24.76 22.70
C ALA A 676 -14.08 -23.26 22.99
N SER A 677 -14.55 -22.51 22.00
CA SER A 677 -14.84 -21.08 22.16
C SER A 677 -16.03 -20.82 23.10
N ARG A 678 -17.00 -21.75 23.18
CA ARG A 678 -18.10 -21.68 24.17
C ARG A 678 -17.61 -21.94 25.59
N SER A 679 -16.71 -22.90 25.80
CA SER A 679 -16.17 -23.21 27.14
C SER A 679 -15.24 -22.11 27.67
N MET A 680 -14.58 -21.37 26.77
CA MET A 680 -13.71 -20.23 27.11
C MET A 680 -14.43 -18.87 27.15
N ALA A 681 -15.73 -18.82 26.83
CA ALA A 681 -16.52 -17.60 26.88
C ALA A 681 -16.91 -17.29 28.34
N PRO A 682 -16.53 -16.13 28.91
CA PRO A 682 -17.06 -15.69 30.19
C PRO A 682 -18.58 -15.47 30.07
N PRO A 683 -19.32 -15.54 31.18
CA PRO A 683 -20.77 -15.27 31.18
C PRO A 683 -21.06 -13.89 30.56
N ASP A 684 -22.11 -13.81 29.75
CA ASP A 684 -22.57 -12.60 29.05
C ASP A 684 -23.17 -11.62 30.07
N VAL A 685 -22.31 -11.00 30.89
CA VAL A 685 -22.68 -9.94 31.83
C VAL A 685 -22.28 -8.61 31.20
N GLU A 686 -23.27 -7.81 30.83
CA GLU A 686 -23.07 -6.49 30.25
C GLU A 686 -22.26 -5.61 31.22
N GLY A 687 -21.10 -5.08 30.79
CA GLY A 687 -20.31 -4.13 31.58
C GLY A 687 -19.19 -4.69 32.46
N LEU A 688 -18.66 -5.89 32.19
CA LEU A 688 -17.47 -6.43 32.85
C LEU A 688 -16.20 -5.56 32.63
N GLY A 689 -15.32 -5.51 33.63
CA GLY A 689 -14.10 -4.70 33.59
C GLY A 689 -14.28 -3.30 34.18
N TRP A 690 -13.55 -2.31 33.63
CA TRP A 690 -13.60 -0.93 34.11
C TRP A 690 -14.86 -0.19 33.64
N GLN A 691 -15.55 0.45 34.58
CA GLN A 691 -16.61 1.41 34.36
C GLN A 691 -16.19 2.77 34.94
N TYR A 692 -16.59 3.83 34.24
CA TYR A 692 -16.23 5.21 34.59
C TYR A 692 -17.51 5.98 34.86
N GLY A 693 -17.62 6.55 36.04
CA GLY A 693 -18.85 7.20 36.48
C GLY A 693 -18.67 8.07 37.70
N TRP A 694 -19.79 8.39 38.31
CA TRP A 694 -19.90 9.20 39.51
C TRP A 694 -20.96 8.62 40.44
N GLY A 695 -20.92 8.99 41.72
CA GLY A 695 -21.90 8.52 42.70
C GLY A 695 -21.72 9.14 44.07
N GLU A 696 -22.61 8.77 44.99
CA GLU A 696 -22.60 9.25 46.37
C GLU A 696 -21.82 8.28 47.27
N LEU A 697 -20.81 8.79 47.98
CA LEU A 697 -20.09 8.02 48.99
C LEU A 697 -20.82 8.14 50.34
N SER A 698 -21.12 6.99 50.97
CA SER A 698 -21.78 6.95 52.27
C SER A 698 -20.98 7.69 53.35
N ALA A 699 -21.65 8.23 54.37
CA ALA A 699 -20.99 9.03 55.41
C ALA A 699 -19.94 8.24 56.21
N ASP A 700 -20.13 6.94 56.37
CA ASP A 700 -19.18 6.01 56.99
C ASP A 700 -18.08 5.51 56.03
N LYS A 701 -18.10 5.96 54.77
CA LYS A 701 -17.12 5.68 53.71
C LYS A 701 -17.02 4.20 53.33
N THR A 702 -18.10 3.45 53.50
CA THR A 702 -18.13 2.00 53.26
C THR A 702 -18.92 1.59 52.02
N ALA A 703 -19.72 2.48 51.42
CA ALA A 703 -20.57 2.15 50.28
C ALA A 703 -20.71 3.30 49.27
N VAL A 704 -20.85 2.94 47.99
CA VAL A 704 -21.22 3.87 46.91
C VAL A 704 -22.70 3.71 46.60
N ALA A 705 -23.49 4.73 46.90
CA ALA A 705 -24.89 4.81 46.54
C ALA A 705 -25.08 5.48 45.17
N GLY A 706 -25.97 4.90 44.35
CA GLY A 706 -26.42 5.55 43.12
C GLY A 706 -25.33 5.77 42.05
N PHE A 707 -24.36 4.85 41.93
CA PHE A 707 -23.35 4.92 40.85
C PHE A 707 -24.02 5.06 39.47
N GLN A 708 -23.66 6.10 38.73
CA GLN A 708 -24.10 6.36 37.37
C GLN A 708 -22.88 6.49 36.46
N ARG A 709 -22.91 5.81 35.31
CA ARG A 709 -21.87 5.96 34.29
C ARG A 709 -21.91 7.38 33.72
N PHE A 710 -20.74 7.90 33.37
CA PHE A 710 -20.69 9.14 32.62
C PHE A 710 -21.35 8.95 31.24
N PRO A 711 -22.23 9.87 30.81
CA PRO A 711 -22.95 9.73 29.55
C PRO A 711 -22.12 10.10 28.32
N VAL A 712 -21.01 10.85 28.47
CA VAL A 712 -20.23 11.39 27.35
C VAL A 712 -18.76 11.00 27.48
N PHE A 713 -18.18 10.49 26.39
CA PHE A 713 -16.74 10.41 26.19
C PHE A 713 -16.30 11.34 25.06
N ALA A 714 -15.54 12.37 25.39
CA ALA A 714 -15.02 13.33 24.42
C ALA A 714 -13.66 13.85 24.89
N GLN A 715 -12.74 14.09 23.96
CA GLN A 715 -11.39 14.60 24.27
C GLN A 715 -10.65 13.75 25.32
N ASP A 716 -10.67 12.42 25.16
CA ASP A 716 -10.03 11.45 26.06
C ASP A 716 -10.46 11.54 27.54
N ARG A 717 -11.69 11.96 27.80
CA ARG A 717 -12.31 11.96 29.13
C ARG A 717 -13.77 11.51 29.11
N TRP A 718 -14.17 10.91 30.22
CA TRP A 718 -15.56 10.66 30.62
C TRP A 718 -16.06 11.82 31.49
N SER A 719 -17.22 12.40 31.16
CA SER A 719 -17.82 13.52 31.90
C SER A 719 -19.34 13.58 31.76
N GLY A 720 -20.00 14.47 32.52
CA GLY A 720 -21.45 14.70 32.45
C GLY A 720 -21.95 15.27 31.11
N GLY A 721 -21.09 16.01 30.41
CA GLY A 721 -21.35 16.57 29.09
C GLY A 721 -20.05 16.82 28.30
N GLU A 722 -20.16 17.30 27.06
CA GLU A 722 -19.00 17.57 26.19
C GLU A 722 -18.12 18.74 26.69
N LYS A 723 -18.74 19.69 27.41
CA LYS A 723 -18.09 20.87 27.98
C LYS A 723 -18.02 20.74 29.50
N LEU A 724 -16.92 21.22 30.08
CA LEU A 724 -16.76 21.39 31.53
C LEU A 724 -16.80 22.90 31.88
N PRO A 725 -17.37 23.28 33.04
CA PRO A 725 -18.10 22.42 33.96
C PRO A 725 -19.46 21.96 33.37
N ASP A 726 -19.83 20.72 33.65
CA ASP A 726 -21.17 20.19 33.36
C ASP A 726 -22.22 20.88 34.25
N ALA A 727 -23.43 21.07 33.71
CA ALA A 727 -24.50 21.77 34.42
C ALA A 727 -24.95 21.06 35.73
N LYS A 728 -24.79 19.74 35.81
CA LYS A 728 -25.19 18.93 36.97
C LYS A 728 -24.00 18.46 37.79
N LEU A 729 -22.94 18.00 37.13
CA LEU A 729 -21.79 17.34 37.75
C LEU A 729 -20.58 18.27 37.95
N GLY A 730 -20.67 19.51 37.49
CA GLY A 730 -19.59 20.49 37.60
C GLY A 730 -18.33 19.99 36.90
N TRP A 731 -17.21 20.00 37.62
CA TRP A 731 -15.91 19.54 37.10
C TRP A 731 -15.70 18.02 37.16
N CYS A 732 -16.66 17.25 37.70
CA CYS A 732 -16.52 15.80 37.88
C CYS A 732 -16.27 15.09 36.54
N MET A 733 -15.11 14.46 36.42
CA MET A 733 -14.66 13.79 35.20
C MET A 733 -13.61 12.73 35.50
N LEU A 734 -13.43 11.79 34.58
CA LEU A 734 -12.32 10.83 34.58
C LEU A 734 -11.60 10.85 33.24
N ASN A 735 -10.28 10.84 33.25
CA ASN A 735 -9.44 10.69 32.05
C ASN A 735 -8.51 9.49 32.22
N ARG A 736 -7.59 9.26 31.27
CA ARG A 736 -6.63 8.14 31.35
C ARG A 736 -5.90 8.05 32.67
N ASP A 737 -5.34 9.15 33.15
CA ASP A 737 -4.42 9.19 34.30
C ASP A 737 -5.10 9.38 35.65
N GLY A 738 -6.35 9.86 35.69
CA GLY A 738 -7.08 10.16 36.91
C GLY A 738 -8.39 10.85 36.61
N GLY A 739 -8.54 12.10 37.06
CA GLY A 739 -9.74 12.89 36.86
C GLY A 739 -9.81 14.15 37.70
N HIS A 740 -11.03 14.64 37.90
CA HIS A 740 -11.38 15.70 38.85
C HIS A 740 -12.63 15.25 39.61
N THR A 741 -12.64 15.45 40.92
CA THR A 741 -13.78 15.11 41.78
C THR A 741 -14.92 16.12 41.56
N GLY A 742 -16.16 15.74 41.91
CA GLY A 742 -17.28 16.68 41.97
C GLY A 742 -17.50 17.25 43.36
N HIS A 743 -18.67 17.87 43.57
CA HIS A 743 -19.02 18.56 44.81
C HIS A 743 -19.32 17.57 45.95
N GLY A 744 -18.49 17.60 46.99
CA GLY A 744 -18.54 16.77 48.20
C GLY A 744 -18.80 15.28 47.96
N LEU A 745 -19.52 14.66 48.89
CA LEU A 745 -19.77 13.20 48.86
C LEU A 745 -20.69 12.75 47.74
N LYS A 746 -21.54 13.65 47.21
CA LYS A 746 -22.61 13.30 46.28
C LYS A 746 -22.14 13.06 44.85
N PHE A 747 -21.02 13.67 44.47
CA PHE A 747 -20.53 13.66 43.10
C PHE A 747 -19.07 13.20 43.05
N CYS A 748 -18.74 12.13 43.78
CA CYS A 748 -17.41 11.53 43.74
C CYS A 748 -17.12 11.01 42.33
N ALA A 749 -15.86 11.10 41.89
CA ALA A 749 -15.43 10.48 40.64
C ALA A 749 -15.06 9.02 40.92
N ILE A 750 -15.64 8.08 40.17
CA ILE A 750 -15.58 6.65 40.50
C ILE A 750 -15.11 5.83 39.31
N ARG A 751 -13.99 5.12 39.51
CA ARG A 751 -13.61 3.99 38.66
C ARG A 751 -14.12 2.72 39.33
N ARG A 752 -15.06 2.03 38.69
CA ARG A 752 -15.61 0.75 39.17
C ARG A 752 -15.00 -0.39 38.37
N TRP A 753 -14.42 -1.37 39.04
CA TRP A 753 -14.00 -2.61 38.40
C TRP A 753 -14.99 -3.73 38.75
N ILE A 754 -15.44 -4.49 37.75
CA ILE A 754 -16.35 -5.64 37.95
C ILE A 754 -15.62 -6.94 37.60
N ALA A 755 -15.59 -7.88 38.54
CA ALA A 755 -14.98 -9.19 38.37
C ALA A 755 -15.70 -10.00 37.28
N ASP A 756 -14.94 -10.56 36.34
CA ASP A 756 -15.47 -11.39 35.24
C ASP A 756 -15.73 -12.85 35.66
N ARG A 757 -15.20 -13.28 36.81
CA ARG A 757 -15.31 -14.62 37.38
C ARG A 757 -14.93 -14.63 38.86
N ASP A 758 -15.26 -15.73 39.54
CA ASP A 758 -14.77 -16.01 40.89
C ASP A 758 -13.24 -16.07 40.90
N SER A 759 -12.61 -15.25 41.74
CA SER A 759 -11.15 -15.09 41.77
C SER A 759 -10.66 -14.44 43.07
N THR A 760 -9.34 -14.45 43.29
CA THR A 760 -8.69 -13.62 44.30
C THR A 760 -7.96 -12.47 43.63
N ILE A 761 -8.13 -11.24 44.11
CA ILE A 761 -7.45 -10.06 43.56
C ILE A 761 -6.45 -9.46 44.54
N THR A 762 -5.38 -8.89 43.99
CA THR A 762 -4.46 -8.01 44.72
C THR A 762 -4.44 -6.65 44.04
N ILE A 763 -4.64 -5.60 44.82
CA ILE A 763 -4.74 -4.23 44.35
C ILE A 763 -3.48 -3.48 44.77
N THR A 764 -2.84 -2.83 43.80
CA THR A 764 -1.77 -1.86 44.05
C THR A 764 -2.13 -0.56 43.36
N SER A 765 -2.19 0.55 44.09
CA SER A 765 -2.51 1.85 43.50
C SER A 765 -1.69 3.00 44.10
N SER A 766 -1.65 4.11 43.38
CA SER A 766 -1.00 5.35 43.81
C SER A 766 -1.85 6.57 43.43
N LEU A 767 -2.26 7.34 44.44
CA LEU A 767 -3.04 8.58 44.27
C LEU A 767 -2.11 9.79 44.40
N HIS A 768 -2.16 10.70 43.43
CA HIS A 768 -1.35 11.90 43.37
C HIS A 768 -2.21 13.15 43.18
N HIS A 769 -2.04 14.11 44.08
CA HIS A 769 -2.56 15.47 43.96
C HIS A 769 -1.39 16.44 43.79
N GLY A 770 -1.37 17.20 42.68
CA GLY A 770 -0.15 17.93 42.26
C GLY A 770 -0.03 19.36 42.76
N THR A 771 -1.13 19.97 43.18
CA THR A 771 -1.21 21.37 43.59
C THR A 771 -1.10 21.53 45.10
N ASP A 772 -0.53 22.65 45.53
CA ASP A 772 -0.44 23.10 46.92
C ASP A 772 -1.65 23.97 47.34
N GLN A 773 -2.45 24.41 46.36
CA GLN A 773 -3.76 25.04 46.55
C GLN A 773 -4.85 23.99 46.79
N GLY A 774 -5.88 24.34 47.56
CA GLY A 774 -6.98 23.45 47.93
C GLY A 774 -6.72 22.71 49.24
N ASP A 775 -7.45 21.63 49.49
CA ASP A 775 -7.20 20.72 50.62
C ASP A 775 -6.92 19.27 50.18
N GLY A 776 -6.89 19.03 48.86
CA GLY A 776 -6.45 17.79 48.25
C GLY A 776 -7.56 16.75 48.10
N VAL A 777 -7.18 15.58 47.62
CA VAL A 777 -8.14 14.54 47.20
C VAL A 777 -8.04 13.32 48.11
N HIS A 778 -9.21 12.82 48.52
CA HIS A 778 -9.35 11.59 49.26
C HIS A 778 -9.66 10.43 48.31
N GLY A 779 -8.87 9.36 48.37
CA GLY A 779 -9.11 8.12 47.63
C GLY A 779 -9.58 7.02 48.55
N HIS A 780 -10.65 6.31 48.16
CA HIS A 780 -11.21 5.16 48.88
C HIS A 780 -11.30 3.94 47.96
N ILE A 781 -10.98 2.75 48.49
CA ILE A 781 -11.22 1.47 47.83
C ILE A 781 -12.33 0.75 48.58
N ILE A 782 -13.43 0.44 47.90
CA ILE A 782 -14.65 -0.10 48.51
C ILE A 782 -15.06 -1.39 47.82
N CYS A 783 -15.41 -2.39 48.61
CA CYS A 783 -15.91 -3.68 48.12
C CYS A 783 -16.87 -4.27 49.17
N ARG A 784 -18.00 -4.86 48.77
CA ARG A 784 -18.99 -5.48 49.68
C ARG A 784 -19.49 -4.60 50.82
N GLY A 785 -19.65 -3.30 50.59
CA GLY A 785 -20.06 -2.37 51.66
C GLY A 785 -19.03 -2.26 52.78
N GLN A 786 -17.74 -2.50 52.46
CA GLN A 786 -16.61 -2.35 53.35
C GLN A 786 -15.55 -1.44 52.70
N SER A 787 -14.96 -0.57 53.51
CA SER A 787 -13.76 0.17 53.11
C SER A 787 -12.54 -0.75 53.24
N LEU A 788 -11.93 -1.05 52.10
CA LEU A 788 -10.70 -1.86 52.02
C LEU A 788 -9.44 -1.02 52.29
N GLY A 789 -9.56 0.31 52.16
CA GLY A 789 -8.50 1.25 52.47
C GLY A 789 -8.81 2.65 51.96
N SER A 790 -8.20 3.65 52.58
CA SER A 790 -8.30 5.05 52.16
C SER A 790 -6.98 5.78 52.28
N VAL A 791 -6.83 6.86 51.51
CA VAL A 791 -5.64 7.71 51.51
C VAL A 791 -6.01 9.15 51.19
N HIS A 792 -5.27 10.10 51.77
CA HIS A 792 -5.40 11.53 51.47
C HIS A 792 -4.12 12.02 50.81
N ALA A 793 -4.26 12.62 49.63
CA ALA A 793 -3.15 13.18 48.85
C ALA A 793 -3.34 14.70 48.70
N HIS A 794 -2.35 15.47 49.17
CA HIS A 794 -2.28 16.92 49.01
C HIS A 794 -0.82 17.30 48.73
N HIS A 795 -0.56 17.92 47.57
CA HIS A 795 0.78 18.16 47.02
C HIS A 795 1.74 16.95 47.18
N ALA A 796 1.22 15.75 46.96
CA ALA A 796 1.91 14.50 47.26
C ALA A 796 1.36 13.34 46.43
N GLU A 797 2.20 12.32 46.28
CA GLU A 797 1.82 10.98 45.82
C GLU A 797 1.75 10.04 47.02
N ARG A 798 0.67 9.26 47.13
CA ARG A 798 0.44 8.33 48.24
C ARG A 798 0.01 6.95 47.72
N PRO A 799 0.70 5.87 48.12
CA PRO A 799 0.31 4.52 47.74
C PRO A 799 -0.92 4.06 48.55
N LEU A 800 -1.76 3.24 47.91
CA LEU A 800 -2.86 2.53 48.55
C LEU A 800 -2.96 1.13 47.94
N SER A 801 -2.61 0.11 48.72
CA SER A 801 -2.55 -1.29 48.26
C SER A 801 -3.36 -2.18 49.19
N VAL A 802 -4.03 -3.18 48.62
CA VAL A 802 -4.84 -4.17 49.35
C VAL A 802 -4.47 -5.56 48.84
N ALA A 803 -4.04 -6.44 49.73
CA ALA A 803 -3.62 -7.78 49.38
C ALA A 803 -4.77 -8.79 49.48
N ALA A 804 -4.84 -9.70 48.51
CA ALA A 804 -5.62 -10.95 48.55
C ALA A 804 -7.09 -10.80 48.99
N ILE A 805 -7.92 -10.19 48.14
CA ILE A 805 -9.37 -10.07 48.33
C ILE A 805 -10.08 -11.13 47.47
N PRO A 806 -10.87 -12.05 48.04
CA PRO A 806 -11.72 -12.93 47.24
C PRO A 806 -12.90 -12.13 46.66
N VAL A 807 -13.21 -12.33 45.38
CA VAL A 807 -14.35 -11.70 44.67
C VAL A 807 -15.12 -12.74 43.87
N SER A 808 -16.44 -12.63 43.85
CA SER A 808 -17.32 -13.43 43.00
C SER A 808 -17.51 -12.81 41.61
N ALA A 809 -17.89 -13.61 40.62
CA ALA A 809 -18.28 -13.13 39.30
C ALA A 809 -19.39 -12.06 39.40
N GLY A 810 -19.20 -10.92 38.74
CA GLY A 810 -20.11 -9.78 38.79
C GLY A 810 -19.95 -8.86 40.01
N GLU A 811 -19.07 -9.20 40.97
CA GLU A 811 -18.81 -8.35 42.13
C GLU A 811 -17.98 -7.11 41.75
N SER A 812 -18.34 -5.95 42.31
CA SER A 812 -17.68 -4.68 42.03
C SER A 812 -16.69 -4.24 43.12
N VAL A 813 -15.58 -3.66 42.69
CA VAL A 813 -14.63 -2.92 43.52
C VAL A 813 -14.60 -1.47 43.04
N ASP A 814 -14.92 -0.54 43.93
CA ASP A 814 -15.02 0.88 43.63
C ASP A 814 -13.80 1.65 44.12
N PHE A 815 -13.20 2.41 43.21
CA PHE A 815 -12.14 3.37 43.48
C PHE A 815 -12.73 4.77 43.41
N VAL A 816 -12.98 5.34 44.58
CA VAL A 816 -13.76 6.57 44.76
C VAL A 816 -12.84 7.71 45.11
N ALA A 817 -12.83 8.75 44.28
CA ALA A 817 -12.13 10.00 44.55
C ALA A 817 -13.13 11.07 45.00
N GLU A 818 -12.90 11.57 46.22
CA GLU A 818 -13.73 12.56 46.93
C GLU A 818 -12.96 13.88 47.11
N SER A 819 -13.67 14.99 46.97
CA SER A 819 -13.19 16.34 47.32
C SER A 819 -13.22 16.57 48.83
N GLY A 820 -12.30 17.39 49.33
CA GLY A 820 -12.32 17.85 50.72
C GLY A 820 -13.40 18.89 50.99
N ALA A 821 -13.18 19.71 52.03
CA ALA A 821 -14.02 20.88 52.31
C ALA A 821 -13.84 22.01 51.29
N ASN A 822 -12.72 22.04 50.56
CA ASN A 822 -12.45 23.02 49.49
C ASN A 822 -12.28 22.33 48.14
N GLU A 823 -13.31 22.45 47.31
CA GLU A 823 -13.43 21.75 46.03
C GLU A 823 -12.61 22.39 44.89
N SER A 824 -11.90 23.48 45.19
CA SER A 824 -11.08 24.18 44.21
C SER A 824 -9.72 23.51 44.07
N HIS A 825 -9.37 23.13 42.84
CA HIS A 825 -8.08 22.52 42.43
C HIS A 825 -7.94 21.00 42.66
N ASP A 826 -9.04 20.26 42.82
CA ASP A 826 -9.05 18.80 43.08
C ASP A 826 -8.80 17.90 41.86
N SER A 827 -7.95 18.34 40.93
CA SER A 827 -7.46 17.47 39.87
C SER A 827 -6.49 16.43 40.43
N PHE A 828 -6.70 15.16 40.12
CA PHE A 828 -5.88 14.07 40.63
C PHE A 828 -5.41 13.12 39.52
N ARG A 829 -4.33 12.40 39.81
CA ARG A 829 -3.89 11.21 39.07
C ARG A 829 -4.03 10.00 39.97
N TRP A 830 -4.58 8.91 39.48
CA TRP A 830 -4.73 7.67 40.25
C TRP A 830 -4.49 6.44 39.38
N LYS A 831 -3.28 5.89 39.52
CA LYS A 831 -2.89 4.65 38.84
C LYS A 831 -3.28 3.46 39.70
N ILE A 832 -4.01 2.52 39.13
CA ILE A 832 -4.52 1.33 39.82
C ILE A 832 -4.15 0.10 39.01
N SER A 833 -3.59 -0.90 39.67
CA SER A 833 -3.31 -2.22 39.11
C SER A 833 -4.01 -3.29 39.95
N ILE A 834 -4.82 -4.11 39.30
CA ILE A 834 -5.53 -5.25 39.90
C ILE A 834 -4.95 -6.52 39.28
N ARG A 835 -4.26 -7.32 40.11
CA ARG A 835 -3.76 -8.64 39.74
C ARG A 835 -4.82 -9.66 40.15
N GLN A 836 -5.35 -10.41 39.18
CA GLN A 836 -6.42 -11.38 39.38
C GLN A 836 -5.87 -12.81 39.26
N GLU A 837 -6.17 -13.63 40.26
CA GLU A 837 -5.66 -14.99 40.41
C GLU A 837 -6.79 -16.01 40.58
N VAL A 838 -6.65 -17.16 39.93
CA VAL A 838 -7.51 -18.34 40.09
C VAL A 838 -6.59 -19.53 40.32
N ASP A 839 -6.88 -20.33 41.35
CA ASP A 839 -6.05 -21.49 41.75
C ASP A 839 -4.55 -21.16 41.90
N GLY A 840 -4.25 -19.97 42.39
CA GLY A 840 -2.87 -19.49 42.62
C GLY A 840 -2.12 -19.06 41.37
N GLN A 841 -2.75 -19.06 40.19
CA GLN A 841 -2.16 -18.57 38.95
C GLN A 841 -2.73 -17.20 38.57
N VAL A 842 -1.85 -16.29 38.15
CA VAL A 842 -2.27 -14.99 37.61
C VAL A 842 -2.90 -15.21 36.26
N ILE A 843 -4.22 -15.02 36.20
CA ILE A 843 -4.96 -15.13 34.95
C ILE A 843 -5.01 -13.81 34.19
N ARG A 844 -4.92 -12.67 34.91
CA ARG A 844 -5.00 -11.34 34.30
C ARG A 844 -4.43 -10.25 35.21
N GLN A 845 -3.91 -9.20 34.57
CA GLN A 845 -3.61 -7.93 35.24
C GLN A 845 -4.39 -6.81 34.56
N TRP A 846 -5.12 -6.04 35.35
CA TRP A 846 -5.89 -4.87 34.93
C TRP A 846 -5.15 -3.62 35.36
N ILE A 847 -4.95 -2.65 34.46
CA ILE A 847 -4.16 -1.45 34.71
C ILE A 847 -4.97 -0.23 34.24
N SER A 848 -5.32 0.66 35.16
CA SER A 848 -6.33 1.69 34.96
C SER A 848 -6.02 2.72 33.88
N ASP A 849 -4.75 3.02 33.59
CA ASP A 849 -4.35 3.93 32.51
C ASP A 849 -4.26 3.23 31.15
N LYS A 850 -3.75 1.98 31.11
CA LYS A 850 -3.68 1.18 29.87
C LYS A 850 -5.04 0.70 29.39
N ASP A 851 -5.96 0.45 30.32
CA ASP A 851 -7.29 -0.07 30.03
C ASP A 851 -8.34 1.04 29.83
N PHE A 852 -7.96 2.31 29.93
CA PHE A 852 -8.89 3.44 29.79
C PHE A 852 -9.39 3.60 28.35
N SER A 853 -10.71 3.46 28.14
CA SER A 853 -11.33 3.57 26.81
C SER A 853 -12.68 4.29 26.84
N GLY A 854 -13.04 4.88 25.69
CA GLY A 854 -14.19 5.78 25.53
C GLY A 854 -15.42 5.28 24.79
N GLY A 855 -15.40 4.04 24.32
CA GLY A 855 -16.51 3.42 23.61
C GLY A 855 -16.70 2.00 24.11
N ALA A 856 -17.88 1.42 23.83
CA ALA A 856 -18.34 0.09 24.22
C ALA A 856 -17.18 -0.90 24.47
N ALA A 857 -17.20 -1.55 25.63
CA ALA A 857 -16.27 -2.63 25.99
C ALA A 857 -15.96 -3.43 24.73
N ARG A 858 -14.67 -3.49 24.32
CA ARG A 858 -14.21 -4.21 23.12
C ARG A 858 -15.10 -5.42 22.91
N THR A 859 -16.05 -5.34 21.99
CA THR A 859 -17.14 -6.31 21.95
C THR A 859 -16.48 -7.62 21.56
N ARG A 860 -16.38 -8.52 22.53
CA ARG A 860 -15.74 -9.80 22.28
C ARG A 860 -16.68 -10.54 21.34
N LEU A 861 -16.19 -10.87 20.15
CA LEU A 861 -16.94 -11.67 19.20
C LEU A 861 -17.40 -12.97 19.88
N LYS A 862 -18.68 -13.32 19.69
CA LYS A 862 -19.27 -14.60 20.10
C LYS A 862 -18.67 -15.75 19.27
N PRO A 863 -18.75 -17.01 19.71
CA PRO A 863 -18.08 -18.14 19.03
C PRO A 863 -18.32 -18.23 17.51
N VAL A 864 -19.57 -18.07 17.06
CA VAL A 864 -19.92 -18.08 15.62
C VAL A 864 -19.30 -16.90 14.87
N GLN A 865 -19.25 -15.72 15.50
CA GLN A 865 -18.65 -14.52 14.94
C GLN A 865 -17.12 -14.66 14.87
N GLN A 866 -16.49 -15.30 15.85
CA GLN A 866 -15.05 -15.63 15.81
C GLN A 866 -14.73 -16.61 14.68
N LEU A 867 -15.60 -17.60 14.44
CA LEU A 867 -15.43 -18.51 13.31
C LEU A 867 -15.55 -17.76 11.97
N ALA A 868 -16.55 -16.88 11.83
CA ALA A 868 -16.67 -16.03 10.65
C ALA A 868 -15.42 -15.14 10.43
N GLN A 869 -14.91 -14.53 11.50
CA GLN A 869 -13.66 -13.76 11.43
C GLN A 869 -12.45 -14.63 11.02
N THR A 870 -12.38 -15.87 11.51
CA THR A 870 -11.31 -16.82 11.17
C THR A 870 -11.35 -17.17 9.68
N LEU A 871 -12.54 -17.32 9.08
CA LEU A 871 -12.68 -17.58 7.66
C LEU A 871 -12.23 -16.39 6.80
N PHE A 872 -12.52 -15.16 7.21
CA PHE A 872 -11.99 -13.96 6.54
C PHE A 872 -10.45 -13.90 6.54
N LEU A 873 -9.81 -14.42 7.60
CA LEU A 873 -8.34 -14.44 7.74
C LEU A 873 -7.64 -15.47 6.86
N THR A 874 -8.37 -16.37 6.19
CA THR A 874 -7.77 -17.45 5.40
C THR A 874 -7.11 -16.93 4.13
N ASN A 875 -6.08 -17.65 3.67
CA ASN A 875 -5.49 -17.37 2.36
C ASN A 875 -6.51 -17.57 1.23
N GLU A 876 -7.43 -18.53 1.35
CA GLU A 876 -8.49 -18.72 0.34
C GLU A 876 -9.40 -17.50 0.19
N PHE A 877 -9.69 -16.79 1.29
CA PHE A 877 -10.42 -15.53 1.20
C PHE A 877 -9.57 -14.41 0.59
N MET A 878 -8.29 -14.31 1.00
CA MET A 878 -7.40 -13.22 0.62
C MET A 878 -6.80 -13.35 -0.78
N PHE A 879 -6.87 -14.52 -1.41
CA PHE A 879 -6.33 -14.80 -2.74
C PHE A 879 -7.44 -15.22 -3.71
N VAL A 880 -7.18 -15.01 -5.00
CA VAL A 880 -8.13 -15.28 -6.08
C VAL A 880 -8.15 -16.76 -6.47
N ASP A 881 -6.97 -17.39 -6.49
CA ASP A 881 -6.71 -18.74 -7.02
C ASP A 881 -6.36 -19.76 -5.95
#